data_AF-A0A8B3DLF3-F1
#
_entry.id   AF-A0A8B3DLF3-F1
#
_cell.length_a   1.000
_cell.length_b   1.000
_cell.length_c   1.000
_cell.angle_alpha   90.00
_cell.angle_beta   90.00
_cell.angle_gamma   90.00
#
_symmetry.space_group_name_H-M   'P 1'
#
loop_
_entity.id
_entity.type
_entity.pdbx_description
1 polymer ?
#
loop_
_entity_poly.entity_id
_entity_poly.type
_entity_poly.pdbx_seq_one_letter_code
_entity_poly.pdbx_strand_id
1 'polypeptide(L)'
;MNEKIKFATKVALSLTLAYLIPFAMGWSQASTAATTVMLIASTGSRRESLAKGTLRVLGTLVGAVIGLLLVGMFAQDRLLYMLSVSVVVSFIFYFRNAYQKDPTLLALTGVMVLMMSNGGDAEGAFMYGVDRAYMTIFGVVLYTLVGTFLWPTKTEQNLRQLIEQLNQDQQALFNAILQNFEQKTALQQDVVTNVEATENDEAPSPTIDELLEKVFAAQNALEQRFATVSVECSDVSAYMKEWQLAVHFNKQITQELSVAAHSHFSHQQDRSCINNFDQATQEIQQLFKISQEMWVNEGAAYRAQELNIEYNQAALADASHLVKGSALTLGHLLKLMHQSLSRLAESISCIDSVTNNVSFKQELPKQKSKFLWWDAENFKTAVKTFTTYWVAGLIWIYFNPPGGYSFVTFSTIFMSLLSFVPVHPFMLLILFTFGFLFAVPSYVFILPGLELGAELGLFIFIYTFIGFYLFKGPVTIFYMIGLFVLGLDNNMTYHFGILMTIMTLFYMVVFMIIFAHYFPFSSRPEHLFLTLKERYFRHVGDLFASYHQQSESSFKKLKRSLHLVTLNVSSKKLMVWGSKINHKLFDKTPPETIGAFSKSCNALSNHVNILIAAEQKLLSNRLIKQLRSKHTDSILPLMAGALASHQTTDELNSVFEQYSQDYQSFENKLEEFFSELDLSDYAYSEIAGFYILLNLKRNVFEAINQCKQTYEDIDWVNLRQKRF
;
A
#
# COMPACT_ATOMS: atom_id res chain seq x y z
N MET A 1 -30.58 2.15 -15.30
CA MET A 1 -30.55 2.32 -13.82
C MET A 1 -29.10 2.46 -13.37
N ASN A 2 -28.75 3.61 -12.78
CA ASN A 2 -27.39 3.95 -12.33
C ASN A 2 -26.83 2.87 -11.36
N GLU A 3 -25.56 2.50 -11.49
CA GLU A 3 -24.92 1.47 -10.63
C GLU A 3 -25.01 1.80 -9.14
N LYS A 4 -24.96 3.10 -8.81
CA LYS A 4 -25.12 3.60 -7.43
C LYS A 4 -26.51 3.29 -6.88
N ILE A 5 -27.56 3.48 -7.67
CA ILE A 5 -28.94 3.18 -7.25
C ILE A 5 -29.08 1.67 -7.04
N LYS A 6 -28.61 0.85 -7.99
CA LYS A 6 -28.62 -0.62 -7.86
C LYS A 6 -27.92 -1.07 -6.58
N PHE A 7 -26.78 -0.47 -6.26
CA PHE A 7 -26.04 -0.78 -5.05
C PHE A 7 -26.78 -0.35 -3.78
N ALA A 8 -27.24 0.90 -3.70
CA ALA A 8 -27.97 1.41 -2.54
C ALA A 8 -29.25 0.61 -2.26
N THR A 9 -30.03 0.27 -3.29
CA THR A 9 -31.23 -0.58 -3.16
C THR A 9 -30.89 -1.97 -2.64
N LYS A 10 -29.82 -2.60 -3.15
CA LYS A 10 -29.37 -3.93 -2.70
C LYS A 10 -29.02 -3.92 -1.20
N VAL A 11 -28.28 -2.91 -0.76
CA VAL A 11 -27.85 -2.78 0.64
C VAL A 11 -29.05 -2.47 1.53
N ALA A 12 -29.92 -1.54 1.13
CA ALA A 12 -31.14 -1.20 1.86
C ALA A 12 -32.04 -2.42 2.05
N LEU A 13 -32.29 -3.19 0.98
CA LEU A 13 -33.07 -4.42 1.06
C LEU A 13 -32.44 -5.45 2.01
N SER A 14 -31.11 -5.60 1.95
CA SER A 14 -30.37 -6.51 2.84
C SER A 14 -30.48 -6.08 4.31
N LEU A 15 -30.33 -4.79 4.62
CA LEU A 15 -30.47 -4.30 6.00
C LEU A 15 -31.90 -4.46 6.53
N THR A 16 -32.90 -4.14 5.69
CA THR A 16 -34.31 -4.29 6.04
C THR A 16 -34.63 -5.74 6.39
N LEU A 17 -34.22 -6.70 5.54
CA LEU A 17 -34.44 -8.11 5.80
C LEU A 17 -33.64 -8.62 7.02
N ALA A 18 -32.45 -8.07 7.28
CA ALA A 18 -31.64 -8.40 8.45
C ALA A 18 -32.28 -7.99 9.79
N TYR A 19 -33.23 -7.04 9.79
CA TYR A 19 -34.03 -6.69 10.97
C TYR A 19 -35.38 -7.43 10.98
N LEU A 20 -36.10 -7.41 9.86
CA LEU A 20 -37.46 -7.96 9.81
C LEU A 20 -37.52 -9.47 10.04
N ILE A 21 -36.58 -10.24 9.49
CA ILE A 21 -36.59 -11.71 9.65
C ILE A 21 -36.33 -12.10 11.12
N PRO A 22 -35.28 -11.59 11.79
CA PRO A 22 -35.10 -11.84 13.23
C PRO A 22 -36.29 -11.39 14.08
N PHE A 23 -36.85 -10.21 13.83
CA PHE A 23 -38.02 -9.74 14.59
C PHE A 23 -39.25 -10.63 14.38
N ALA A 24 -39.52 -11.06 13.15
CA ALA A 24 -40.63 -11.98 12.86
C ALA A 24 -40.45 -13.36 13.53
N MET A 25 -39.20 -13.82 13.67
CA MET A 25 -38.87 -15.10 14.32
C MET A 25 -38.66 -14.98 15.84
N GLY A 26 -38.72 -13.76 16.40
CA GLY A 26 -38.45 -13.50 17.81
C GLY A 26 -36.98 -13.71 18.22
N TRP A 27 -36.04 -13.63 17.29
CA TRP A 27 -34.61 -13.80 17.58
C TRP A 27 -34.01 -12.53 18.21
N SER A 28 -33.08 -12.72 19.16
CA SER A 28 -32.31 -11.65 19.80
C SER A 28 -31.26 -11.06 18.84
N GLN A 29 -30.68 -9.90 19.18
CA GLN A 29 -29.45 -9.39 18.54
C GLN A 29 -29.54 -9.09 17.03
N ALA A 30 -30.73 -8.75 16.51
CA ALA A 30 -30.93 -8.38 15.09
C ALA A 30 -29.97 -7.28 14.59
N SER A 31 -29.59 -6.35 15.48
CA SER A 31 -28.62 -5.29 15.21
C SER A 31 -27.23 -5.81 14.81
N THR A 32 -26.83 -6.99 15.26
CA THR A 32 -25.57 -7.65 14.88
C THR A 32 -25.59 -8.09 13.42
N ALA A 33 -26.69 -8.68 12.96
CA ALA A 33 -26.86 -9.08 11.57
C ALA A 33 -26.81 -7.85 10.66
N ALA A 34 -27.55 -6.79 11.01
CA ALA A 34 -27.57 -5.54 10.27
C ALA A 34 -26.20 -4.82 10.28
N THR A 35 -25.47 -4.81 11.40
CA THR A 35 -24.10 -4.25 11.48
C THR A 35 -23.13 -5.00 10.57
N THR A 36 -23.29 -6.33 10.48
CA THR A 36 -22.50 -7.17 9.58
C THR A 36 -22.76 -6.81 8.12
N VAL A 37 -24.03 -6.68 7.72
CA VAL A 37 -24.41 -6.25 6.37
C VAL A 37 -23.85 -4.85 6.06
N MET A 38 -23.99 -3.89 6.98
CA MET A 38 -23.45 -2.54 6.81
C MET A 38 -21.94 -2.55 6.60
N LEU A 39 -21.19 -3.28 7.43
CA LEU A 39 -19.73 -3.28 7.34
C LEU A 39 -19.24 -3.97 6.07
N ILE A 40 -19.93 -5.02 5.61
CA ILE A 40 -19.63 -5.66 4.32
C ILE A 40 -19.89 -4.69 3.18
N ALA A 41 -21.04 -4.01 3.18
CA ALA A 41 -21.42 -3.06 2.14
C ALA A 41 -20.52 -1.81 2.11
N SER A 42 -20.06 -1.32 3.26
CA SER A 42 -19.26 -0.08 3.34
C SER A 42 -17.77 -0.28 3.02
N THR A 43 -17.27 -1.52 3.09
CA THR A 43 -15.83 -1.79 2.98
C THR A 43 -15.40 -2.45 1.67
N GLY A 44 -16.29 -2.81 0.75
CA GLY A 44 -15.87 -3.51 -0.48
C GLY A 44 -16.85 -3.49 -1.65
N SER A 45 -16.31 -3.83 -2.81
CA SER A 45 -17.07 -4.11 -4.03
C SER A 45 -17.89 -5.43 -3.89
N ARG A 46 -18.95 -5.62 -4.71
CA ARG A 46 -20.02 -6.63 -4.49
C ARG A 46 -19.57 -8.08 -4.24
N ARG A 47 -18.40 -8.51 -4.73
CA ARG A 47 -17.87 -9.90 -4.61
C ARG A 47 -16.77 -10.03 -3.54
N GLU A 48 -16.02 -8.97 -3.28
CA GLU A 48 -15.12 -8.77 -2.12
C GLU A 48 -15.87 -8.96 -0.78
N SER A 49 -17.19 -8.74 -0.82
CA SER A 49 -18.12 -8.93 0.28
C SER A 49 -18.21 -10.36 0.83
N LEU A 50 -17.98 -11.39 0.00
CA LEU A 50 -18.11 -12.81 0.39
C LEU A 50 -16.92 -13.31 1.20
N ALA A 51 -15.70 -13.06 0.70
CA ALA A 51 -14.47 -13.36 1.42
C ALA A 51 -14.43 -12.60 2.73
N LYS A 52 -14.78 -11.30 2.71
CA LYS A 52 -14.95 -10.49 3.92
C LYS A 52 -15.98 -11.09 4.86
N GLY A 53 -17.17 -11.46 4.37
CA GLY A 53 -18.19 -12.12 5.18
C GLY A 53 -17.67 -13.38 5.87
N THR A 54 -16.91 -14.22 5.16
CA THR A 54 -16.28 -15.43 5.72
C THR A 54 -15.26 -15.09 6.80
N LEU A 55 -14.40 -14.08 6.58
CA LEU A 55 -13.44 -13.60 7.58
C LEU A 55 -14.16 -13.05 8.82
N ARG A 56 -15.34 -12.44 8.66
CA ARG A 56 -16.14 -11.98 9.80
C ARG A 56 -16.65 -13.15 10.63
N VAL A 57 -17.21 -14.18 9.99
CA VAL A 57 -17.68 -15.39 10.67
C VAL A 57 -16.53 -16.09 11.41
N LEU A 58 -15.39 -16.27 10.76
CA LEU A 58 -14.22 -16.86 11.40
C LEU A 58 -13.72 -16.01 12.58
N GLY A 59 -13.68 -14.68 12.43
CA GLY A 59 -13.23 -13.77 13.47
C GLY A 59 -14.15 -13.76 14.68
N THR A 60 -15.47 -13.83 14.47
CA THR A 60 -16.43 -13.89 15.57
C THR A 60 -16.38 -15.23 16.29
N LEU A 61 -16.24 -16.35 15.58
CA LEU A 61 -16.10 -17.68 16.18
C LEU A 61 -14.81 -17.80 17.00
N VAL A 62 -13.67 -17.42 16.43
CA VAL A 62 -12.38 -17.46 17.14
C VAL A 62 -12.40 -16.52 18.35
N GLY A 63 -12.96 -15.31 18.20
CA GLY A 63 -13.08 -14.35 19.30
C GLY A 63 -14.01 -14.83 20.41
N ALA A 64 -15.13 -15.48 20.07
CA ALA A 64 -16.05 -16.07 21.05
C ALA A 64 -15.38 -17.22 21.81
N VAL A 65 -14.64 -18.11 21.14
CA VAL A 65 -13.90 -19.20 21.79
C VAL A 65 -12.84 -18.66 22.75
N ILE A 66 -12.02 -17.71 22.31
CA ILE A 66 -10.99 -17.09 23.18
C ILE A 66 -11.65 -16.36 24.35
N GLY A 67 -12.72 -15.61 24.10
CA GLY A 67 -13.48 -14.90 25.14
C GLY A 67 -14.08 -15.86 26.17
N LEU A 68 -14.70 -16.96 25.74
CA LEU A 68 -15.22 -18.02 26.61
C LEU A 68 -14.14 -18.67 27.47
N LEU A 69 -12.98 -18.97 26.87
CA LEU A 69 -11.85 -19.55 27.61
C LEU A 69 -11.37 -18.59 28.71
N LEU A 70 -11.26 -17.29 28.41
CA LEU A 70 -10.87 -16.29 29.40
C LEU A 70 -11.90 -16.15 30.52
N VAL A 71 -13.20 -16.17 30.19
CA VAL A 71 -14.28 -16.16 31.19
C VAL A 71 -14.20 -17.42 32.06
N GLY A 72 -14.10 -18.60 31.46
CA GLY A 72 -14.04 -19.87 32.20
C GLY A 72 -12.82 -20.01 33.12
N MET A 73 -11.66 -19.49 32.71
CA MET A 73 -10.43 -19.60 33.50
C MET A 73 -10.28 -18.51 34.58
N PHE A 74 -10.76 -17.29 34.31
CA PHE A 74 -10.36 -16.12 35.09
C PHE A 74 -11.52 -15.28 35.63
N ALA A 75 -12.78 -15.53 35.26
CA ALA A 75 -13.92 -14.71 35.71
C ALA A 75 -14.12 -14.68 37.24
N GLN A 76 -13.53 -15.62 37.99
CA GLN A 76 -13.59 -15.66 39.45
C GLN A 76 -12.90 -14.46 40.13
N ASP A 77 -11.82 -13.94 39.53
CA ASP A 77 -11.10 -12.76 40.02
C ASP A 77 -11.19 -11.64 38.99
N ARG A 78 -11.88 -10.56 39.36
CA ARG A 78 -12.11 -9.39 38.50
C ARG A 78 -10.81 -8.78 37.96
N LEU A 79 -9.79 -8.62 38.80
CA LEU A 79 -8.55 -7.94 38.40
C LEU A 79 -7.73 -8.84 37.47
N LEU A 80 -7.66 -10.13 37.78
CA LEU A 80 -6.97 -11.10 36.96
C LEU A 80 -7.65 -11.26 35.60
N TYR A 81 -8.98 -11.30 35.56
CA TYR A 81 -9.75 -11.29 34.33
C TYR A 81 -9.45 -10.05 33.47
N MET A 82 -9.56 -8.84 34.04
CA MET A 82 -9.26 -7.59 33.32
C MET A 82 -7.83 -7.55 32.79
N LEU A 83 -6.84 -8.01 33.57
CA LEU A 83 -5.45 -8.14 33.13
C LEU A 83 -5.35 -9.10 31.93
N SER A 84 -5.91 -10.30 32.04
CA SER A 84 -5.85 -11.31 30.98
C SER A 84 -6.47 -10.80 29.66
N VAL A 85 -7.64 -10.17 29.72
CA VAL A 85 -8.31 -9.57 28.55
C VAL A 85 -7.45 -8.46 27.96
N SER A 86 -6.92 -7.55 28.79
CA SER A 86 -6.10 -6.43 28.30
C SER A 86 -4.84 -6.89 27.55
N VAL A 87 -4.18 -7.95 28.03
CA VAL A 87 -2.99 -8.54 27.39
C VAL A 87 -3.36 -9.22 26.07
N VAL A 88 -4.37 -10.10 26.09
CA VAL A 88 -4.82 -10.85 24.91
C VAL A 88 -5.29 -9.90 23.80
N VAL A 89 -6.11 -8.91 24.14
CA VAL A 89 -6.64 -7.93 23.19
C VAL A 89 -5.53 -7.07 22.61
N SER A 90 -4.56 -6.64 23.42
CA SER A 90 -3.42 -5.86 22.95
C SER A 90 -2.54 -6.66 21.98
N PHE A 91 -2.36 -7.96 22.25
CA PHE A 91 -1.66 -8.88 21.34
C PHE A 91 -2.44 -9.05 20.04
N ILE A 92 -3.75 -9.33 20.08
CA ILE A 92 -4.58 -9.47 18.88
C ILE A 92 -4.53 -8.20 18.01
N PHE A 93 -4.62 -7.01 18.62
CA PHE A 93 -4.54 -5.76 17.87
C PHE A 93 -3.12 -5.44 17.37
N TYR A 94 -2.07 -5.91 18.04
CA TYR A 94 -0.71 -5.89 17.48
C TYR A 94 -0.65 -6.69 16.17
N PHE A 95 -1.12 -7.94 16.18
CA PHE A 95 -1.14 -8.77 14.97
C PHE A 95 -2.03 -8.19 13.89
N ARG A 96 -3.18 -7.60 14.26
CA ARG A 96 -4.07 -6.93 13.31
C ARG A 96 -3.31 -5.88 12.51
N ASN A 97 -2.57 -5.01 13.18
CA ASN A 97 -1.85 -3.92 12.51
C ASN A 97 -0.57 -4.41 11.80
N ALA A 98 0.05 -5.48 12.30
CA ALA A 98 1.17 -6.13 11.64
C ALA A 98 0.74 -6.89 10.38
N TYR A 99 -0.50 -7.36 10.30
CA TYR A 99 -1.01 -8.10 9.15
C TYR A 99 -1.23 -7.18 7.94
N GLN A 100 -0.52 -7.42 6.84
CA GLN A 100 -0.56 -6.58 5.64
C GLN A 100 -1.74 -6.89 4.70
N LYS A 101 -2.43 -8.01 4.91
CA LYS A 101 -3.65 -8.36 4.15
C LYS A 101 -4.89 -7.86 4.90
N ASP A 102 -6.06 -8.41 4.60
CA ASP A 102 -7.32 -7.99 5.22
C ASP A 102 -7.31 -8.19 6.76
N PRO A 103 -7.34 -7.11 7.57
CA PRO A 103 -7.28 -7.18 9.02
C PRO A 103 -8.61 -7.56 9.69
N THR A 104 -9.69 -7.76 8.92
CA THR A 104 -11.06 -8.00 9.44
C THR A 104 -11.14 -9.16 10.43
N LEU A 105 -10.47 -10.28 10.15
CA LEU A 105 -10.44 -11.45 11.02
C LEU A 105 -9.94 -11.09 12.42
N LEU A 106 -8.74 -10.50 12.50
CA LEU A 106 -8.09 -10.16 13.77
C LEU A 106 -8.82 -9.00 14.48
N ALA A 107 -9.34 -8.03 13.73
CA ALA A 107 -10.14 -6.94 14.28
C ALA A 107 -11.40 -7.47 14.97
N LEU A 108 -12.15 -8.36 14.31
CA LEU A 108 -13.37 -8.93 14.89
C LEU A 108 -13.09 -9.92 16.01
N THR A 109 -11.99 -10.66 15.93
CA THR A 109 -11.53 -11.49 17.05
C THR A 109 -11.33 -10.64 18.30
N GLY A 110 -10.62 -9.51 18.18
CA GLY A 110 -10.38 -8.59 19.30
C GLY A 110 -11.66 -7.94 19.83
N VAL A 111 -12.55 -7.47 18.94
CA VAL A 111 -13.86 -6.90 19.32
C VAL A 111 -14.71 -7.93 20.08
N MET A 112 -14.79 -9.16 19.57
CA MET A 112 -15.59 -10.20 20.23
C MET A 112 -15.01 -10.61 21.57
N VAL A 113 -13.70 -10.73 21.71
CA VAL A 113 -13.06 -11.00 23.02
C VAL A 113 -13.43 -9.91 24.03
N LEU A 114 -13.42 -8.63 23.63
CA LEU A 114 -13.81 -7.52 24.51
C LEU A 114 -15.29 -7.54 24.89
N MET A 115 -16.18 -7.80 23.92
CA MET A 115 -17.62 -7.78 24.11
C MET A 115 -18.14 -9.00 24.88
N MET A 116 -17.42 -10.12 24.83
CA MET A 116 -17.79 -11.37 25.51
C MET A 116 -17.84 -11.24 27.04
N SER A 117 -17.10 -10.30 27.60
CA SER A 117 -17.01 -10.10 29.04
C SER A 117 -18.36 -9.82 29.70
N ASN A 118 -19.35 -9.26 29.00
CA ASN A 118 -20.70 -8.94 29.46
C ASN A 118 -20.86 -8.61 30.97
N GLY A 119 -19.94 -7.84 31.55
CA GLY A 119 -19.98 -7.48 32.97
C GLY A 119 -19.63 -8.60 33.99
N GLY A 120 -19.13 -9.76 33.55
CA GLY A 120 -18.66 -10.86 34.40
C GLY A 120 -19.64 -12.01 34.59
N ASP A 121 -20.80 -11.99 33.91
CA ASP A 121 -21.77 -13.09 33.95
C ASP A 121 -21.40 -14.21 32.96
N ALA A 122 -20.99 -15.37 33.48
CA ALA A 122 -20.51 -16.49 32.68
C ALA A 122 -21.63 -17.18 31.86
N GLU A 123 -22.85 -17.24 32.39
CA GLU A 123 -23.99 -17.88 31.72
C GLU A 123 -24.51 -17.00 30.58
N GLY A 124 -24.71 -15.71 30.84
CA GLY A 124 -25.08 -14.74 29.81
C GLY A 124 -24.01 -14.57 28.73
N ALA A 125 -22.72 -14.69 29.08
CA ALA A 125 -21.64 -14.60 28.10
C ALA A 125 -21.77 -15.69 27.02
N PHE A 126 -22.01 -16.95 27.40
CA PHE A 126 -22.15 -18.04 26.42
C PHE A 126 -23.26 -17.79 25.42
N MET A 127 -24.48 -17.48 25.91
CA MET A 127 -25.62 -17.18 25.04
C MET A 127 -25.35 -15.98 24.14
N TYR A 128 -24.75 -14.92 24.69
CA TYR A 128 -24.36 -13.74 23.92
C TYR A 128 -23.40 -14.08 22.77
N GLY A 129 -22.39 -14.93 23.04
CA GLY A 129 -21.42 -15.38 22.04
C GLY A 129 -22.06 -16.18 20.90
N VAL A 130 -22.95 -17.11 21.26
CA VAL A 130 -23.70 -17.93 20.29
C VAL A 130 -24.62 -17.07 19.42
N ASP A 131 -25.42 -16.19 20.03
CA ASP A 131 -26.33 -15.29 19.31
C ASP A 131 -25.56 -14.38 18.33
N ARG A 132 -24.42 -13.86 18.77
CA ARG A 132 -23.54 -13.03 17.92
C ARG A 132 -22.98 -13.80 16.74
N ALA A 133 -22.52 -15.04 16.95
CA ALA A 133 -22.00 -15.89 15.88
C ALA A 133 -23.10 -16.23 14.87
N TYR A 134 -24.27 -16.64 15.36
CA TYR A 134 -25.45 -16.95 14.57
C TYR A 134 -25.90 -15.77 13.71
N MET A 135 -26.07 -14.59 14.32
CA MET A 135 -26.50 -13.38 13.61
C MET A 135 -25.47 -12.86 12.61
N THR A 136 -24.17 -13.06 12.88
CA THR A 136 -23.11 -12.72 11.93
C THR A 136 -23.20 -13.61 10.69
N ILE A 137 -23.35 -14.93 10.87
CA ILE A 137 -23.54 -15.88 9.75
C ILE A 137 -24.79 -15.51 8.96
N PHE A 138 -25.90 -15.27 9.66
CA PHE A 138 -27.17 -14.90 9.04
C PHE A 138 -27.03 -13.63 8.17
N GLY A 139 -26.40 -12.57 8.69
CA GLY A 139 -26.16 -11.33 7.94
C GLY A 139 -25.29 -11.54 6.67
N VAL A 140 -24.26 -12.38 6.75
CA VAL A 140 -23.41 -12.73 5.60
C VAL A 140 -24.19 -13.50 4.53
N VAL A 141 -24.95 -14.52 4.94
CA VAL A 141 -25.78 -15.33 4.03
C VAL A 141 -26.80 -14.44 3.34
N LEU A 142 -27.49 -13.60 4.11
CA LEU A 142 -28.53 -12.72 3.59
C LEU A 142 -27.99 -11.72 2.55
N TYR A 143 -26.89 -11.02 2.86
CA TYR A 143 -26.27 -10.09 1.91
C TYR A 143 -25.78 -10.80 0.64
N THR A 144 -25.28 -12.03 0.80
CA THR A 144 -24.85 -12.88 -0.31
C THR A 144 -26.02 -13.25 -1.22
N LEU A 145 -27.12 -13.76 -0.66
CA LEU A 145 -28.30 -14.15 -1.42
C LEU A 145 -28.86 -12.97 -2.20
N VAL A 146 -29.09 -11.84 -1.52
CA VAL A 146 -29.55 -10.61 -2.17
C VAL A 146 -28.56 -10.17 -3.26
N GLY A 147 -27.26 -10.35 -3.03
CA GLY A 147 -26.23 -10.01 -4.01
C GLY A 147 -26.10 -10.90 -5.23
N THR A 148 -26.40 -12.18 -5.09
CA THR A 148 -26.36 -13.16 -6.17
C THR A 148 -27.61 -13.05 -7.04
N PHE A 149 -28.78 -12.89 -6.42
CA PHE A 149 -30.05 -12.81 -7.15
C PHE A 149 -30.32 -11.42 -7.74
N LEU A 150 -29.81 -10.34 -7.13
CA LEU A 150 -30.10 -8.96 -7.55
C LEU A 150 -28.91 -8.33 -8.30
N TRP A 151 -28.97 -8.33 -9.65
CA TRP A 151 -28.00 -7.76 -10.59
C TRP A 151 -26.54 -8.28 -10.43
N PRO A 152 -26.20 -9.46 -10.96
CA PRO A 152 -24.83 -9.97 -10.98
C PRO A 152 -23.92 -9.11 -11.90
N THR A 153 -22.67 -8.86 -11.49
CA THR A 153 -21.68 -8.09 -12.27
C THR A 153 -20.37 -8.88 -12.38
N LYS A 154 -19.78 -8.97 -13.59
CA LYS A 154 -18.50 -9.67 -13.85
C LYS A 154 -17.32 -8.78 -13.42
N THR A 155 -16.46 -9.27 -12.53
CA THR A 155 -15.36 -8.50 -11.90
C THR A 155 -14.07 -8.46 -12.74
N GLU A 156 -13.96 -9.37 -13.70
CA GLU A 156 -12.78 -9.63 -14.54
C GLU A 156 -12.37 -8.45 -15.45
N GLN A 157 -13.34 -7.69 -15.93
CA GLN A 157 -13.12 -6.57 -16.86
C GLN A 157 -12.20 -5.49 -16.28
N ASN A 158 -12.14 -5.35 -14.95
CA ASN A 158 -11.38 -4.28 -14.29
C ASN A 158 -9.87 -4.58 -14.21
N LEU A 159 -9.45 -5.85 -14.15
CA LEU A 159 -8.01 -6.20 -14.13
C LEU A 159 -7.38 -6.07 -15.52
N ARG A 160 -8.08 -6.53 -16.56
CA ARG A 160 -7.63 -6.41 -17.95
C ARG A 160 -7.37 -4.95 -18.32
N GLN A 161 -8.30 -4.05 -17.95
CA GLN A 161 -8.17 -2.61 -18.15
C GLN A 161 -6.93 -2.01 -17.48
N LEU A 162 -6.57 -2.45 -16.27
CA LEU A 162 -5.38 -1.95 -15.57
C LEU A 162 -4.08 -2.40 -16.24
N ILE A 163 -4.03 -3.63 -16.77
CA ILE A 163 -2.87 -4.11 -17.54
C ILE A 163 -2.74 -3.36 -18.85
N GLU A 164 -3.86 -3.14 -19.56
CA GLU A 164 -3.87 -2.39 -20.82
C GLU A 164 -3.40 -0.94 -20.61
N GLN A 165 -3.90 -0.27 -19.57
CA GLN A 165 -3.47 1.08 -19.21
C GLN A 165 -1.97 1.14 -18.86
N LEU A 166 -1.47 0.17 -18.08
CA LEU A 166 -0.05 0.09 -17.75
C LEU A 166 0.82 -0.13 -19.00
N ASN A 167 0.38 -1.01 -19.91
CA ASN A 167 1.10 -1.29 -21.14
C ASN A 167 1.20 -0.03 -22.02
N GLN A 168 0.11 0.75 -22.14
CA GLN A 168 0.10 2.04 -22.84
C GLN A 168 1.08 3.04 -22.21
N ASP A 169 1.10 3.16 -20.89
CA ASP A 169 2.02 4.06 -20.18
C ASP A 169 3.49 3.62 -20.35
N GLN A 170 3.77 2.32 -20.32
CA GLN A 170 5.10 1.76 -20.58
C GLN A 170 5.56 2.00 -22.03
N GLN A 171 4.66 1.84 -23.01
CA GLN A 171 4.94 2.11 -24.41
C GLN A 171 5.23 3.59 -24.66
N ALA A 172 4.49 4.49 -24.02
CA ALA A 172 4.74 5.92 -24.08
C ALA A 172 6.13 6.29 -23.52
N LEU A 173 6.51 5.71 -22.37
CA LEU A 173 7.84 5.89 -21.79
C LEU A 173 8.94 5.36 -22.72
N PHE A 174 8.76 4.18 -23.33
CA PHE A 174 9.73 3.64 -24.29
C PHE A 174 9.94 4.57 -25.50
N ASN A 175 8.85 5.08 -26.06
CA ASN A 175 8.92 6.01 -27.19
C ASN A 175 9.58 7.34 -26.81
N ALA A 176 9.32 7.88 -25.62
CA ALA A 176 9.97 9.09 -25.12
C ALA A 176 11.49 8.87 -24.93
N ILE A 177 11.89 7.70 -24.44
CA ILE A 177 13.31 7.31 -24.34
C ILE A 177 13.94 7.30 -25.74
N LEU A 178 13.31 6.64 -26.73
CA LEU A 178 13.78 6.61 -28.13
C LEU A 178 13.86 8.00 -28.77
N GLN A 179 12.87 8.86 -28.56
CA GLN A 179 12.89 10.24 -29.09
C GLN A 179 14.03 11.07 -28.51
N ASN A 180 14.36 10.89 -27.22
CA ASN A 180 15.51 11.55 -26.61
C ASN A 180 16.85 11.09 -27.22
N PHE A 181 16.94 9.82 -27.68
CA PHE A 181 18.08 9.38 -28.50
C PHE A 181 18.15 10.13 -29.84
N GLU A 182 17.01 10.39 -30.48
CA GLU A 182 16.95 11.04 -31.81
C GLU A 182 17.12 12.58 -31.75
N GLN A 183 16.52 13.28 -30.79
CA GLN A 183 16.56 14.76 -30.70
C GLN A 183 17.95 15.32 -30.39
N LYS A 184 18.75 14.64 -29.54
CA LYS A 184 20.15 15.01 -29.31
C LYS A 184 21.05 14.77 -30.52
N THR A 185 20.63 13.92 -31.46
CA THR A 185 21.33 13.68 -32.72
C THR A 185 21.23 14.88 -33.67
N ALA A 186 20.08 15.59 -33.69
CA ALA A 186 19.87 16.76 -34.53
C ALA A 186 20.67 18.00 -34.04
N LEU A 187 20.70 18.25 -32.73
CA LEU A 187 21.42 19.40 -32.14
C LEU A 187 22.96 19.34 -32.33
N GLN A 188 23.53 18.17 -32.57
CA GLN A 188 24.97 18.03 -32.89
C GLN A 188 25.28 18.16 -34.39
N GLN A 189 24.30 18.00 -35.28
CA GLN A 189 24.48 18.20 -36.72
C GLN A 189 24.26 19.67 -37.14
N ASP A 190 23.48 20.45 -36.38
CA ASP A 190 23.17 21.85 -36.72
C ASP A 190 24.21 22.90 -36.29
N VAL A 191 25.39 22.51 -35.78
CA VAL A 191 26.51 23.47 -35.60
C VAL A 191 27.13 23.89 -36.95
N VAL A 192 26.71 23.31 -38.09
CA VAL A 192 27.25 23.66 -39.42
C VAL A 192 26.23 24.32 -40.37
N THR A 193 24.95 24.46 -40.01
CA THR A 193 24.02 25.17 -40.91
C THR A 193 22.99 25.99 -40.13
N ASN A 194 23.24 27.30 -40.08
CA ASN A 194 22.24 28.30 -39.74
C ASN A 194 21.01 28.15 -40.65
N VAL A 195 19.85 27.73 -40.10
CA VAL A 195 18.54 28.20 -40.57
C VAL A 195 17.56 28.26 -39.40
N GLU A 196 16.82 29.37 -39.38
CA GLU A 196 15.75 29.82 -38.50
C GLU A 196 14.77 28.72 -38.05
N ALA A 197 14.58 28.58 -36.73
CA ALA A 197 13.51 27.78 -36.14
C ALA A 197 12.22 28.61 -36.03
N THR A 198 11.21 28.22 -36.79
CA THR A 198 9.81 28.64 -36.64
C THR A 198 9.23 28.08 -35.34
N GLU A 199 8.69 28.97 -34.51
CA GLU A 199 7.87 28.65 -33.34
C GLU A 199 6.59 27.93 -33.79
N ASN A 200 6.43 26.66 -33.43
CA ASN A 200 5.14 25.97 -33.45
C ASN A 200 4.74 25.64 -32.01
N ASP A 201 3.58 26.18 -31.62
CA ASP A 201 2.82 25.90 -30.41
C ASP A 201 2.40 24.41 -30.36
N GLU A 202 3.23 23.53 -29.80
CA GLU A 202 2.82 22.21 -29.31
C GLU A 202 2.92 22.18 -27.78
N ALA A 203 1.86 21.70 -27.12
CA ALA A 203 1.81 21.53 -25.67
C ALA A 203 3.06 20.77 -25.17
N PRO A 204 3.64 21.14 -24.01
CA PRO A 204 4.88 20.55 -23.53
C PRO A 204 4.74 19.03 -23.44
N SER A 205 5.58 18.31 -24.20
CA SER A 205 5.66 16.86 -24.11
C SER A 205 6.02 16.47 -22.67
N PRO A 206 5.33 15.47 -22.08
CA PRO A 206 5.58 15.08 -20.70
C PRO A 206 7.04 14.66 -20.54
N THR A 207 7.69 15.15 -19.50
CA THR A 207 9.09 14.82 -19.22
C THR A 207 9.23 13.31 -18.92
N ILE A 208 10.40 12.72 -19.21
CA ILE A 208 10.68 11.29 -18.93
C ILE A 208 10.38 10.95 -17.46
N ASP A 209 10.68 11.87 -16.55
CA ASP A 209 10.42 11.71 -15.11
C ASP A 209 8.92 11.65 -14.77
N GLU A 210 8.09 12.46 -15.42
CA GLU A 210 6.63 12.43 -15.25
C GLU A 210 6.02 11.13 -15.79
N LEU A 211 6.48 10.66 -16.96
CA LEU A 211 6.06 9.39 -17.52
C LEU A 211 6.48 8.20 -16.64
N LEU A 212 7.69 8.26 -16.08
CA LEU A 212 8.22 7.25 -15.17
C LEU A 212 7.39 7.21 -13.86
N GLU A 213 7.02 8.36 -13.31
CA GLU A 213 6.09 8.43 -12.17
C GLU A 213 4.72 7.81 -12.49
N LYS A 214 4.17 8.12 -13.67
CA LYS A 214 2.90 7.57 -14.15
C LYS A 214 2.94 6.04 -14.27
N VAL A 215 4.00 5.49 -14.88
CA VAL A 215 4.22 4.04 -15.00
C VAL A 215 4.33 3.37 -13.62
N PHE A 216 5.07 3.96 -12.67
CA PHE A 216 5.15 3.42 -11.32
C PHE A 216 3.80 3.48 -10.59
N ALA A 217 3.02 4.54 -10.77
CA ALA A 217 1.68 4.64 -10.20
C ALA A 217 0.73 3.55 -10.77
N ALA A 218 0.74 3.36 -12.09
CA ALA A 218 -0.05 2.32 -12.76
C ALA A 218 0.37 0.90 -12.33
N GLN A 219 1.68 0.61 -12.25
CA GLN A 219 2.20 -0.67 -11.78
C GLN A 219 1.78 -0.96 -10.34
N ASN A 220 1.84 0.05 -9.46
CA ASN A 220 1.40 -0.09 -8.07
C ASN A 220 -0.12 -0.36 -7.98
N ALA A 221 -0.94 0.29 -8.80
CA ALA A 221 -2.37 0.05 -8.86
C ALA A 221 -2.71 -1.38 -9.32
N LEU A 222 -2.00 -1.88 -10.34
CA LEU A 222 -2.12 -3.26 -10.81
C LEU A 222 -1.76 -4.28 -9.73
N GLU A 223 -0.60 -4.13 -9.08
CA GLU A 223 -0.16 -5.04 -8.01
C GLU A 223 -1.14 -5.07 -6.84
N GLN A 224 -1.66 -3.89 -6.44
CA GLN A 224 -2.66 -3.80 -5.38
C GLN A 224 -3.96 -4.50 -5.77
N ARG A 225 -4.47 -4.25 -6.98
CA ARG A 225 -5.73 -4.86 -7.43
C ARG A 225 -5.59 -6.38 -7.59
N PHE A 226 -4.49 -6.85 -8.17
CA PHE A 226 -4.22 -8.27 -8.33
C PHE A 226 -4.09 -8.99 -6.97
N ALA A 227 -3.44 -8.36 -5.98
CA ALA A 227 -3.35 -8.91 -4.64
C ALA A 227 -4.72 -9.11 -3.97
N THR A 228 -5.68 -8.21 -4.25
CA THR A 228 -7.06 -8.33 -3.77
C THR A 228 -7.83 -9.42 -4.53
N VAL A 229 -7.79 -9.40 -5.86
CA VAL A 229 -8.63 -10.27 -6.70
C VAL A 229 -8.13 -11.72 -6.74
N SER A 230 -6.81 -11.96 -6.67
CA SER A 230 -6.21 -13.30 -6.73
C SER A 230 -6.68 -14.24 -5.62
N VAL A 231 -7.16 -13.73 -4.49
CA VAL A 231 -7.69 -14.56 -3.40
C VAL A 231 -9.17 -14.90 -3.60
N GLU A 232 -9.88 -14.18 -4.47
CA GLU A 232 -11.35 -14.07 -4.42
C GLU A 232 -12.07 -14.55 -5.69
N CYS A 233 -11.40 -14.53 -6.85
CA CYS A 233 -12.04 -14.85 -8.13
C CYS A 233 -11.68 -16.27 -8.60
N SER A 234 -12.70 -17.13 -8.79
CA SER A 234 -12.55 -18.48 -9.35
C SER A 234 -11.81 -18.46 -10.69
N ASP A 235 -12.10 -17.46 -11.52
CA ASP A 235 -11.63 -17.39 -12.90
C ASP A 235 -10.14 -16.97 -12.93
N VAL A 236 -9.76 -15.98 -12.11
CA VAL A 236 -8.34 -15.65 -11.88
C VAL A 236 -7.61 -16.78 -11.15
N SER A 237 -8.28 -17.51 -10.27
CA SER A 237 -7.67 -18.65 -9.57
C SER A 237 -7.42 -19.85 -10.49
N ALA A 238 -8.22 -20.01 -11.55
CA ALA A 238 -8.03 -21.04 -12.56
C ALA A 238 -6.74 -20.81 -13.36
N TYR A 239 -6.43 -19.55 -13.68
CA TYR A 239 -5.21 -19.13 -14.38
C TYR A 239 -4.22 -18.37 -13.48
N MET A 240 -4.15 -18.75 -12.19
CA MET A 240 -3.39 -18.01 -11.18
C MET A 240 -1.93 -17.83 -11.56
N LYS A 241 -1.33 -18.87 -12.15
CA LYS A 241 0.07 -18.88 -12.52
C LYS A 241 0.35 -17.90 -13.66
N GLU A 242 -0.51 -17.90 -14.67
CA GLU A 242 -0.46 -17.05 -15.85
C GLU A 242 -0.63 -15.58 -15.47
N TRP A 243 -1.59 -15.27 -14.60
CA TRP A 243 -1.77 -13.92 -14.06
C TRP A 243 -0.57 -13.46 -13.21
N GLN A 244 0.01 -14.35 -12.39
CA GLN A 244 1.23 -14.02 -11.63
C GLN A 244 2.41 -13.73 -12.56
N LEU A 245 2.54 -14.47 -13.67
CA LEU A 245 3.55 -14.23 -14.69
C LEU A 245 3.31 -12.90 -15.41
N ALA A 246 2.07 -12.59 -15.78
CA ALA A 246 1.73 -11.32 -16.42
C ALA A 246 2.09 -10.11 -15.53
N VAL A 247 1.73 -10.15 -14.25
CA VAL A 247 2.10 -9.09 -13.29
C VAL A 247 3.62 -9.04 -13.08
N HIS A 248 4.29 -10.19 -13.07
CA HIS A 248 5.74 -10.27 -12.92
C HIS A 248 6.49 -9.64 -14.10
N PHE A 249 6.12 -9.97 -15.35
CA PHE A 249 6.78 -9.42 -16.53
C PHE A 249 6.50 -7.94 -16.72
N ASN A 250 5.28 -7.47 -16.45
CA ASN A 250 4.98 -6.03 -16.41
C ASN A 250 5.91 -5.30 -15.42
N LYS A 251 6.13 -5.87 -14.24
CA LYS A 251 7.08 -5.32 -13.26
C LYS A 251 8.52 -5.30 -13.79
N GLN A 252 8.96 -6.36 -14.46
CA GLN A 252 10.30 -6.42 -15.05
C GLN A 252 10.48 -5.35 -16.13
N ILE A 253 9.49 -5.19 -17.02
CA ILE A 253 9.50 -4.16 -18.07
C ILE A 253 9.60 -2.77 -17.46
N THR A 254 8.82 -2.47 -16.41
CA THR A 254 8.95 -1.18 -15.69
C THR A 254 10.35 -0.98 -15.10
N GLN A 255 10.98 -2.03 -14.57
CA GLN A 255 12.35 -1.93 -14.04
C GLN A 255 13.37 -1.70 -15.16
N GLU A 256 13.24 -2.41 -16.28
CA GLU A 256 14.12 -2.28 -17.45
C GLU A 256 14.00 -0.89 -18.09
N LEU A 257 12.78 -0.38 -18.26
CA LEU A 257 12.52 0.98 -18.72
C LEU A 257 13.07 2.05 -17.76
N SER A 258 12.96 1.83 -16.45
CA SER A 258 13.51 2.74 -15.45
C SER A 258 15.04 2.80 -15.52
N VAL A 259 15.72 1.68 -15.76
CA VAL A 259 17.17 1.64 -15.99
C VAL A 259 17.52 2.36 -17.28
N ALA A 260 16.77 2.14 -18.36
CA ALA A 260 17.01 2.77 -19.65
C ALA A 260 16.81 4.30 -19.58
N ALA A 261 15.77 4.78 -18.89
CA ALA A 261 15.47 6.20 -18.74
C ALA A 261 16.60 7.02 -18.08
N HIS A 262 17.32 6.40 -17.13
CA HIS A 262 18.39 7.06 -16.38
C HIS A 262 19.80 6.72 -16.88
N SER A 263 19.93 5.81 -17.85
CA SER A 263 21.22 5.50 -18.45
C SER A 263 21.63 6.61 -19.42
N HIS A 264 22.74 7.29 -19.12
CA HIS A 264 23.41 8.21 -20.06
C HIS A 264 24.11 7.40 -21.16
N PHE A 265 23.36 6.97 -22.17
CA PHE A 265 23.95 6.37 -23.37
C PHE A 265 24.62 7.45 -24.24
N SER A 266 25.80 7.16 -24.75
CA SER A 266 26.53 8.02 -25.69
C SER A 266 25.93 7.84 -27.09
N HIS A 267 24.90 8.64 -27.37
CA HIS A 267 23.83 8.37 -28.32
C HIS A 267 24.25 8.01 -29.77
N GLN A 268 25.37 8.54 -30.29
CA GLN A 268 25.80 8.26 -31.68
C GLN A 268 26.74 7.05 -31.79
N GLN A 269 27.67 6.91 -30.86
CA GLN A 269 28.68 5.84 -30.88
C GLN A 269 28.11 4.50 -30.39
N ASP A 270 27.16 4.54 -29.43
CA ASP A 270 26.48 3.34 -28.93
C ASP A 270 25.61 2.68 -29.99
N ARG A 271 24.87 3.48 -30.79
CA ARG A 271 24.05 2.99 -31.91
C ARG A 271 24.90 2.36 -33.00
N SER A 272 26.03 2.98 -33.37
CA SER A 272 26.95 2.43 -34.39
C SER A 272 27.60 1.10 -34.00
N CYS A 273 27.58 0.76 -32.70
CA CYS A 273 28.06 -0.51 -32.19
C CYS A 273 27.04 -1.65 -32.29
N ILE A 274 25.76 -1.38 -32.62
CA ILE A 274 24.69 -2.38 -32.72
C ILE A 274 24.11 -2.37 -34.14
N ASN A 275 24.31 -3.47 -34.88
CA ASN A 275 23.90 -3.56 -36.29
C ASN A 275 22.37 -3.62 -36.46
N ASN A 276 21.68 -4.32 -35.57
CA ASN A 276 20.23 -4.58 -35.66
C ASN A 276 19.40 -3.71 -34.70
N PHE A 277 19.88 -2.50 -34.37
CA PHE A 277 19.22 -1.61 -33.41
C PHE A 277 17.80 -1.23 -33.85
N ASP A 278 17.63 -0.80 -35.11
CA ASP A 278 16.32 -0.35 -35.63
C ASP A 278 15.32 -1.52 -35.76
N GLN A 279 15.81 -2.73 -36.05
CA GLN A 279 14.98 -3.93 -36.04
C GLN A 279 14.52 -4.27 -34.62
N ALA A 280 15.44 -4.24 -33.65
CA ALA A 280 15.14 -4.55 -32.25
C ALA A 280 14.09 -3.59 -31.65
N THR A 281 14.18 -2.29 -31.95
CA THR A 281 13.22 -1.29 -31.46
C THR A 281 11.85 -1.46 -32.11
N GLN A 282 11.78 -1.76 -33.41
CA GLN A 282 10.54 -2.06 -34.11
C GLN A 282 9.86 -3.33 -33.58
N GLU A 283 10.61 -4.41 -33.35
CA GLU A 283 10.08 -5.65 -32.77
C GLU A 283 9.52 -5.40 -31.36
N ILE A 284 10.20 -4.63 -30.52
CA ILE A 284 9.70 -4.24 -29.19
C ILE A 284 8.40 -3.43 -29.30
N GLN A 285 8.32 -2.45 -30.20
CA GLN A 285 7.09 -1.67 -30.42
C GLN A 285 5.93 -2.55 -30.93
N GLN A 286 6.23 -3.54 -31.77
CA GLN A 286 5.24 -4.53 -32.21
C GLN A 286 4.78 -5.41 -31.05
N LEU A 287 5.66 -5.85 -30.16
CA LEU A 287 5.29 -6.65 -28.99
C LEU A 287 4.37 -5.91 -28.01
N PHE A 288 4.55 -4.59 -27.85
CA PHE A 288 3.60 -3.76 -27.09
C PHE A 288 2.21 -3.80 -27.71
N LYS A 289 2.10 -3.64 -29.04
CA LYS A 289 0.82 -3.72 -29.76
C LYS A 289 0.19 -5.12 -29.68
N ILE A 290 0.98 -6.17 -29.90
CA ILE A 290 0.52 -7.57 -29.79
C ILE A 290 -0.03 -7.83 -28.38
N SER A 291 0.67 -7.37 -27.34
CA SER A 291 0.22 -7.54 -25.95
C SER A 291 -1.13 -6.87 -25.67
N GLN A 292 -1.46 -5.77 -26.36
CA GLN A 292 -2.76 -5.10 -26.26
C GLN A 292 -3.84 -5.84 -27.07
N GLU A 293 -3.53 -6.21 -28.32
CA GLU A 293 -4.47 -6.91 -29.21
C GLU A 293 -4.90 -8.28 -28.68
N MET A 294 -3.99 -8.99 -27.99
CA MET A 294 -4.26 -10.32 -27.40
C MET A 294 -5.28 -10.29 -26.25
N TRP A 295 -5.55 -9.13 -25.65
CA TRP A 295 -6.64 -8.99 -24.66
C TRP A 295 -8.02 -8.87 -25.31
N VAL A 296 -8.07 -8.38 -26.55
CA VAL A 296 -9.30 -8.05 -27.30
C VAL A 296 -9.70 -9.20 -28.23
N ASN A 297 -8.73 -9.81 -28.91
CA ASN A 297 -8.94 -10.91 -29.83
C ASN A 297 -8.55 -12.24 -29.18
N GLU A 298 -9.44 -13.24 -29.21
CA GLU A 298 -9.12 -14.66 -28.98
C GLU A 298 -8.25 -15.20 -30.14
N GLY A 299 -7.11 -14.54 -30.39
CA GLY A 299 -6.22 -14.80 -31.51
C GLY A 299 -5.35 -16.05 -31.33
N ALA A 300 -4.59 -16.38 -32.37
CA ALA A 300 -3.65 -17.50 -32.36
C ALA A 300 -2.63 -17.36 -31.22
N ALA A 301 -2.30 -18.49 -30.58
CA ALA A 301 -1.35 -18.54 -29.47
C ALA A 301 0.00 -17.92 -29.86
N TYR A 302 0.46 -16.92 -29.11
CA TYR A 302 1.80 -16.34 -29.26
C TYR A 302 2.80 -17.18 -28.46
N ARG A 303 3.96 -17.48 -29.06
CA ARG A 303 5.06 -18.21 -28.40
C ARG A 303 6.24 -17.27 -28.19
N ALA A 304 6.83 -17.31 -27.00
CA ALA A 304 7.97 -16.46 -26.68
C ALA A 304 9.12 -16.70 -27.65
N GLN A 305 9.70 -15.60 -28.14
CA GLN A 305 10.81 -15.55 -29.07
C GLN A 305 12.02 -14.91 -28.39
N GLU A 306 13.20 -15.34 -28.79
CA GLU A 306 14.46 -14.77 -28.31
C GLU A 306 15.06 -13.86 -29.38
N LEU A 307 15.41 -12.64 -28.99
CA LEU A 307 16.14 -11.70 -29.83
C LEU A 307 17.64 -11.85 -29.59
N ASN A 308 18.39 -12.02 -30.68
CA ASN A 308 19.85 -11.95 -30.67
C ASN A 308 20.30 -10.58 -31.18
N ILE A 309 21.23 -9.97 -30.48
CA ILE A 309 21.75 -8.64 -30.81
C ILE A 309 23.11 -8.81 -31.45
N GLU A 310 23.25 -8.21 -32.64
CA GLU A 310 24.45 -8.28 -33.45
C GLU A 310 25.29 -7.04 -33.20
N TYR A 311 26.46 -7.26 -32.60
CA TYR A 311 27.40 -6.20 -32.27
C TYR A 311 28.42 -5.99 -33.39
N ASN A 312 28.70 -4.74 -33.73
CA ASN A 312 29.73 -4.38 -34.71
C ASN A 312 31.13 -4.50 -34.08
N GLN A 313 31.79 -5.63 -34.31
CA GLN A 313 33.10 -5.93 -33.70
C GLN A 313 34.19 -4.89 -34.04
N ALA A 314 34.15 -4.28 -35.23
CA ALA A 314 35.11 -3.25 -35.62
C ALA A 314 34.87 -1.94 -34.84
N ALA A 315 33.61 -1.52 -34.72
CA ALA A 315 33.25 -0.33 -33.95
C ALA A 315 33.47 -0.52 -32.44
N LEU A 316 33.23 -1.73 -31.89
CA LEU A 316 33.50 -2.03 -30.48
C LEU A 316 34.99 -2.17 -30.14
N ALA A 317 35.86 -2.43 -31.13
CA ALA A 317 37.30 -2.50 -30.92
C ALA A 317 37.95 -1.11 -30.92
N ASP A 318 37.39 -0.16 -31.68
CA ASP A 318 37.86 1.23 -31.78
C ASP A 318 37.20 2.17 -30.75
N ALA A 319 36.09 1.72 -30.13
CA ALA A 319 35.39 2.47 -29.10
C ALA A 319 36.14 2.52 -27.76
N SER A 320 36.03 3.65 -27.06
CA SER A 320 36.55 3.77 -25.69
C SER A 320 35.88 2.77 -24.74
N HIS A 321 36.54 2.41 -23.64
CA HIS A 321 36.02 1.46 -22.66
C HIS A 321 34.61 1.81 -22.14
N LEU A 322 34.31 3.11 -21.99
CA LEU A 322 33.01 3.62 -21.56
C LEU A 322 31.94 3.42 -22.63
N VAL A 323 32.24 3.78 -23.89
CA VAL A 323 31.33 3.62 -25.04
C VAL A 323 31.06 2.14 -25.33
N LYS A 324 32.10 1.30 -25.20
CA LYS A 324 31.97 -0.16 -25.28
C LYS A 324 31.03 -0.69 -24.20
N GLY A 325 31.16 -0.17 -22.97
CA GLY A 325 30.27 -0.48 -21.85
C GLY A 325 28.82 -0.09 -22.09
N SER A 326 28.58 1.17 -22.48
CA SER A 326 27.24 1.71 -22.73
C SER A 326 26.56 1.00 -23.90
N ALA A 327 27.25 0.76 -25.01
CA ALA A 327 26.73 0.00 -26.15
C ALA A 327 26.32 -1.43 -25.77
N LEU A 328 27.16 -2.14 -25.00
CA LEU A 328 26.86 -3.49 -24.52
C LEU A 328 25.68 -3.49 -23.53
N THR A 329 25.54 -2.47 -22.68
CA THR A 329 24.38 -2.34 -21.79
C THR A 329 23.09 -2.05 -22.55
N LEU A 330 23.14 -1.18 -23.55
CA LEU A 330 21.99 -0.84 -24.39
C LEU A 330 21.49 -2.09 -25.12
N GLY A 331 22.41 -2.83 -25.75
CA GLY A 331 22.09 -4.11 -26.35
C GLY A 331 21.48 -5.07 -25.32
N HIS A 332 22.15 -5.28 -24.19
CA HIS A 332 21.62 -6.18 -23.16
C HIS A 332 20.21 -5.80 -22.67
N LEU A 333 19.92 -4.50 -22.49
CA LEU A 333 18.61 -4.01 -22.09
C LEU A 333 17.55 -4.25 -23.16
N LEU A 334 17.84 -3.98 -24.44
CA LEU A 334 16.92 -4.30 -25.54
C LEU A 334 16.60 -5.80 -25.60
N LYS A 335 17.60 -6.66 -25.39
CA LYS A 335 17.40 -8.11 -25.33
C LYS A 335 16.49 -8.51 -24.16
N LEU A 336 16.72 -7.96 -22.98
CA LEU A 336 15.90 -8.23 -21.79
C LEU A 336 14.47 -7.75 -21.97
N MET A 337 14.27 -6.53 -22.48
CA MET A 337 12.96 -5.95 -22.75
C MET A 337 12.18 -6.76 -23.78
N HIS A 338 12.81 -7.15 -24.89
CA HIS A 338 12.19 -8.03 -25.86
C HIS A 338 11.77 -9.35 -25.22
N GLN A 339 12.65 -9.97 -24.43
CA GLN A 339 12.37 -11.26 -23.78
C GLN A 339 11.24 -11.13 -22.74
N SER A 340 11.19 -10.06 -21.95
CA SER A 340 10.16 -9.82 -20.94
C SER A 340 8.80 -9.52 -21.59
N LEU A 341 8.75 -8.73 -22.66
CA LEU A 341 7.54 -8.46 -23.46
C LEU A 341 7.05 -9.70 -24.22
N SER A 342 7.94 -10.47 -24.82
CA SER A 342 7.57 -11.68 -25.55
C SER A 342 6.99 -12.75 -24.62
N ARG A 343 7.58 -12.91 -23.42
CA ARG A 343 7.03 -13.79 -22.37
C ARG A 343 5.74 -13.25 -21.77
N LEU A 344 5.57 -11.93 -21.68
CA LEU A 344 4.31 -11.30 -21.29
C LEU A 344 3.21 -11.64 -22.29
N ALA A 345 3.46 -11.47 -23.58
CA ALA A 345 2.50 -11.78 -24.65
C ALA A 345 2.08 -13.27 -24.64
N GLU A 346 3.04 -14.21 -24.46
CA GLU A 346 2.71 -15.64 -24.32
C GLU A 346 1.87 -15.90 -23.06
N SER A 347 2.22 -15.26 -21.93
CA SER A 347 1.47 -15.41 -20.67
C SER A 347 0.02 -14.91 -20.81
N ILE A 348 -0.18 -13.76 -21.46
CA ILE A 348 -1.50 -13.20 -21.74
C ILE A 348 -2.29 -14.14 -22.67
N SER A 349 -1.66 -14.69 -23.71
CA SER A 349 -2.31 -15.62 -24.64
C SER A 349 -2.78 -16.94 -24.00
N CYS A 350 -2.25 -17.29 -22.82
CA CYS A 350 -2.64 -18.47 -22.07
C CYS A 350 -3.81 -18.20 -21.12
N ILE A 351 -4.06 -16.94 -20.74
CA ILE A 351 -5.17 -16.56 -19.85
C ILE A 351 -6.49 -16.79 -20.61
N ASP A 352 -7.42 -17.51 -19.98
CA ASP A 352 -8.72 -17.92 -20.56
C ASP A 352 -8.65 -18.87 -21.77
N SER A 353 -7.46 -19.37 -22.11
CA SER A 353 -7.30 -20.40 -23.13
C SER A 353 -7.43 -21.80 -22.53
N VAL A 354 -8.22 -22.67 -23.16
CA VAL A 354 -8.41 -24.07 -22.70
C VAL A 354 -7.22 -24.95 -23.10
N THR A 355 -6.46 -24.57 -24.14
CA THR A 355 -5.46 -25.41 -24.80
C THR A 355 -4.02 -24.91 -24.68
N ASN A 356 -3.79 -23.62 -24.38
CA ASN A 356 -2.43 -23.08 -24.40
C ASN A 356 -1.76 -23.28 -23.05
N ASN A 357 -0.44 -23.50 -23.10
CA ASN A 357 0.40 -23.62 -21.93
C ASN A 357 1.61 -22.70 -22.07
N VAL A 358 2.11 -22.21 -20.95
CA VAL A 358 3.34 -21.42 -20.93
C VAL A 358 4.53 -22.34 -21.24
N SER A 359 5.26 -22.05 -22.33
CA SER A 359 6.39 -22.86 -22.79
C SER A 359 7.62 -22.80 -21.88
N PHE A 360 7.76 -21.73 -21.10
CA PHE A 360 8.92 -21.47 -20.26
C PHE A 360 8.67 -21.75 -18.77
N LYS A 361 9.76 -22.05 -18.05
CA LYS A 361 9.77 -22.12 -16.58
C LYS A 361 10.41 -20.85 -16.02
N GLN A 362 9.60 -20.03 -15.34
CA GLN A 362 10.07 -18.85 -14.61
C GLN A 362 9.82 -19.05 -13.12
N GLU A 363 10.85 -18.94 -12.29
CA GLU A 363 10.67 -18.91 -10.84
C GLU A 363 10.06 -17.57 -10.44
N LEU A 364 8.84 -17.62 -9.90
CA LEU A 364 8.16 -16.45 -9.39
C LEU A 364 8.83 -16.01 -8.07
N PRO A 365 8.99 -14.70 -7.83
CA PRO A 365 9.55 -14.22 -6.58
C PRO A 365 8.70 -14.70 -5.40
N LYS A 366 9.37 -15.15 -4.33
CA LYS A 366 8.69 -15.61 -3.11
C LYS A 366 7.71 -14.53 -2.63
N GLN A 367 6.48 -14.94 -2.35
CA GLN A 367 5.42 -14.03 -1.90
C GLN A 367 5.89 -13.28 -0.66
N LYS A 368 5.69 -11.94 -0.66
CA LYS A 368 6.06 -11.09 0.49
C LYS A 368 5.43 -11.63 1.77
N SER A 369 6.14 -11.52 2.89
CA SER A 369 5.63 -11.91 4.22
C SER A 369 4.26 -11.28 4.46
N LYS A 370 3.29 -12.08 4.93
CA LYS A 370 1.94 -11.60 5.29
C LYS A 370 1.96 -10.63 6.47
N PHE A 371 3.04 -10.62 7.25
CA PHE A 371 3.20 -9.81 8.45
C PHE A 371 4.39 -8.86 8.32
N LEU A 372 4.13 -7.60 8.67
CA LEU A 372 5.11 -6.57 8.97
C LEU A 372 5.60 -6.74 10.40
N TRP A 373 6.61 -7.58 10.58
CA TRP A 373 7.24 -7.77 11.88
C TRP A 373 8.07 -6.56 12.27
N TRP A 374 8.09 -6.24 13.58
CA TRP A 374 8.94 -5.21 14.19
C TRP A 374 8.66 -3.76 13.79
N ASP A 375 7.48 -3.46 13.26
CA ASP A 375 7.07 -2.06 13.04
C ASP A 375 6.76 -1.36 14.37
N ALA A 376 7.42 -0.22 14.61
CA ALA A 376 7.33 0.47 15.88
C ALA A 376 5.93 1.08 16.13
N GLU A 377 5.23 1.54 15.09
CA GLU A 377 3.88 2.08 15.22
C GLU A 377 2.89 0.99 15.64
N ASN A 378 3.01 -0.21 15.08
CA ASN A 378 2.16 -1.36 15.43
C ASN A 378 2.34 -1.75 16.91
N PHE A 379 3.58 -1.77 17.39
CA PHE A 379 3.87 -2.02 18.81
C PHE A 379 3.32 -0.90 19.70
N LYS A 380 3.52 0.37 19.33
CA LYS A 380 2.97 1.52 20.06
C LYS A 380 1.44 1.49 20.12
N THR A 381 0.76 1.01 19.07
CA THR A 381 -0.69 0.81 19.10
C THR A 381 -1.09 -0.24 20.14
N ALA A 382 -0.37 -1.35 20.25
CA ALA A 382 -0.66 -2.36 21.25
C ALA A 382 -0.55 -1.79 22.68
N VAL A 383 0.49 -1.01 22.95
CA VAL A 383 0.68 -0.33 24.24
C VAL A 383 -0.41 0.73 24.48
N LYS A 384 -0.80 1.49 23.46
CA LYS A 384 -1.94 2.43 23.50
C LYS A 384 -3.23 1.71 23.85
N THR A 385 -3.56 0.61 23.17
CA THR A 385 -4.74 -0.21 23.46
C THR A 385 -4.75 -0.71 24.90
N PHE A 386 -3.64 -1.26 25.38
CA PHE A 386 -3.48 -1.71 26.77
C PHE A 386 -3.74 -0.57 27.76
N THR A 387 -3.09 0.58 27.53
CA THR A 387 -3.18 1.75 28.41
C THR A 387 -4.60 2.32 28.42
N THR A 388 -5.23 2.47 27.25
CA THR A 388 -6.61 2.97 27.12
C THR A 388 -7.61 2.04 27.80
N TYR A 389 -7.46 0.72 27.68
CA TYR A 389 -8.31 -0.24 28.38
C TYR A 389 -8.25 -0.04 29.89
N TRP A 390 -7.05 0.10 30.46
CA TRP A 390 -6.89 0.32 31.90
C TRP A 390 -7.35 1.68 32.37
N VAL A 391 -7.03 2.78 31.66
CA VAL A 391 -7.50 4.11 32.03
C VAL A 391 -9.02 4.18 31.94
N ALA A 392 -9.63 3.63 30.89
CA ALA A 392 -11.10 3.56 30.78
C ALA A 392 -11.71 2.68 31.87
N GLY A 393 -11.07 1.55 32.17
CA GLY A 393 -11.46 0.63 33.24
C GLY A 393 -11.45 1.28 34.62
N LEU A 394 -10.41 2.09 34.92
CA LEU A 394 -10.34 2.85 36.16
C LEU A 394 -11.45 3.90 36.25
N ILE A 395 -11.71 4.64 35.16
CA ILE A 395 -12.83 5.58 35.11
C ILE A 395 -14.16 4.85 35.35
N TRP A 396 -14.34 3.67 34.76
CA TRP A 396 -15.52 2.85 34.98
C TRP A 396 -15.67 2.37 36.43
N ILE A 397 -14.59 1.90 37.06
CA ILE A 397 -14.61 1.40 38.44
C ILE A 397 -14.96 2.51 39.43
N TYR A 398 -14.37 3.70 39.29
CA TYR A 398 -14.50 4.78 40.27
C TYR A 398 -15.65 5.75 40.00
N PHE A 399 -15.98 6.02 38.74
CA PHE A 399 -16.97 7.04 38.36
C PHE A 399 -18.22 6.47 37.68
N ASN A 400 -18.17 5.21 37.19
CA ASN A 400 -19.24 4.54 36.47
C ASN A 400 -19.91 5.44 35.40
N PRO A 401 -19.21 5.77 34.30
CA PRO A 401 -19.71 6.69 33.29
C PRO A 401 -20.96 6.14 32.58
N PRO A 402 -21.76 7.01 31.94
CA PRO A 402 -22.85 6.61 31.05
C PRO A 402 -22.43 5.47 30.10
N GLY A 403 -23.17 4.36 30.14
CA GLY A 403 -22.87 3.14 29.37
C GLY A 403 -21.99 2.09 30.08
N GLY A 404 -21.45 2.39 31.26
CA GLY A 404 -20.75 1.41 32.11
C GLY A 404 -19.56 0.75 31.41
N TYR A 405 -19.50 -0.59 31.41
CA TYR A 405 -18.41 -1.33 30.75
C TYR A 405 -18.36 -1.10 29.22
N SER A 406 -19.47 -0.72 28.59
CA SER A 406 -19.49 -0.37 27.16
C SER A 406 -18.57 0.81 26.84
N PHE A 407 -18.34 1.72 27.80
CA PHE A 407 -17.35 2.79 27.65
C PHE A 407 -15.93 2.24 27.48
N VAL A 408 -15.56 1.21 28.25
CA VAL A 408 -14.26 0.54 28.18
C VAL A 408 -14.11 -0.19 26.85
N THR A 409 -15.14 -0.93 26.42
CA THR A 409 -15.09 -1.69 25.17
C THR A 409 -14.97 -0.77 23.97
N PHE A 410 -15.85 0.22 23.83
CA PHE A 410 -15.80 1.14 22.68
C PHE A 410 -14.54 2.00 22.68
N SER A 411 -14.08 2.50 23.85
CA SER A 411 -12.81 3.25 23.92
C SER A 411 -11.63 2.41 23.42
N THR A 412 -11.56 1.14 23.82
CA THR A 412 -10.48 0.22 23.42
C THR A 412 -10.57 -0.12 21.93
N ILE A 413 -11.79 -0.41 21.43
CA ILE A 413 -12.03 -0.72 20.02
C ILE A 413 -11.66 0.47 19.14
N PHE A 414 -12.25 1.64 19.36
CA PHE A 414 -11.99 2.81 18.53
C PHE A 414 -10.53 3.26 18.63
N MET A 415 -9.90 3.18 19.82
CA MET A 415 -8.48 3.49 19.95
C MET A 415 -7.61 2.55 19.10
N SER A 416 -7.87 1.24 19.14
CA SER A 416 -7.12 0.26 18.34
C SER A 416 -7.32 0.46 16.83
N LEU A 417 -8.51 0.91 16.41
CA LEU A 417 -8.85 1.16 15.00
C LEU A 417 -8.24 2.47 14.47
N LEU A 418 -8.12 3.50 15.31
CA LEU A 418 -7.72 4.86 14.93
C LEU A 418 -6.27 5.23 15.30
N SER A 419 -5.59 4.40 16.09
CA SER A 419 -4.19 4.64 16.47
C SER A 419 -3.28 4.72 15.23
N PHE A 420 -2.51 5.80 15.13
CA PHE A 420 -1.65 6.12 13.97
C PHE A 420 -2.39 6.09 12.61
N VAL A 421 -3.67 6.48 12.60
CA VAL A 421 -4.38 6.84 11.37
C VAL A 421 -4.25 8.36 11.16
N PRO A 422 -4.03 8.85 9.91
CA PRO A 422 -3.84 10.27 9.56
C PRO A 422 -5.13 11.11 9.65
N VAL A 423 -5.88 10.96 10.74
CA VAL A 423 -7.18 11.58 10.99
C VAL A 423 -7.19 12.11 12.42
N HIS A 424 -7.46 13.41 12.57
CA HIS A 424 -7.59 14.00 13.89
C HIS A 424 -8.89 13.48 14.58
N PRO A 425 -8.84 13.02 15.84
CA PRO A 425 -10.02 12.47 16.53
C PRO A 425 -11.23 13.41 16.61
N PHE A 426 -11.03 14.73 16.59
CA PHE A 426 -12.12 15.72 16.51
C PHE A 426 -13.07 15.49 15.32
N MET A 427 -12.60 14.92 14.21
CA MET A 427 -13.47 14.57 13.08
C MET A 427 -14.55 13.55 13.50
N LEU A 428 -14.25 12.64 14.44
CA LEU A 428 -15.25 11.72 14.97
C LEU A 428 -16.36 12.44 15.72
N LEU A 429 -16.07 13.53 16.43
CA LEU A 429 -17.09 14.32 17.10
C LEU A 429 -18.11 14.82 16.07
N ILE A 430 -17.64 15.44 14.99
CA ILE A 430 -18.49 15.93 13.89
C ILE A 430 -19.30 14.79 13.27
N LEU A 431 -18.66 13.64 13.01
CA LEU A 431 -19.30 12.49 12.38
C LEU A 431 -20.37 11.82 13.27
N PHE A 432 -20.12 11.68 14.57
CA PHE A 432 -21.12 11.18 15.52
C PHE A 432 -22.28 12.17 15.67
N THR A 433 -22.01 13.46 15.82
CA THR A 433 -23.06 14.49 15.87
C THR A 433 -23.92 14.45 14.61
N PHE A 434 -23.32 14.26 13.43
CA PHE A 434 -24.04 14.09 12.18
C PHE A 434 -24.98 12.88 12.20
N GLY A 435 -24.51 11.71 12.66
CA GLY A 435 -25.38 10.53 12.82
C GLY A 435 -26.53 10.77 13.80
N PHE A 436 -26.25 11.42 14.93
CA PHE A 436 -27.25 11.72 15.96
C PHE A 436 -28.29 12.74 15.50
N LEU A 437 -27.91 13.69 14.64
CA LEU A 437 -28.84 14.67 14.06
C LEU A 437 -30.00 14.00 13.32
N PHE A 438 -29.79 12.83 12.72
CA PHE A 438 -30.85 12.04 12.08
C PHE A 438 -31.48 11.01 13.01
N ALA A 439 -30.71 10.47 13.96
CA ALA A 439 -31.21 9.48 14.91
C ALA A 439 -32.23 10.08 15.89
N VAL A 440 -31.93 11.25 16.48
CA VAL A 440 -32.79 11.89 17.49
C VAL A 440 -34.20 12.18 16.96
N PRO A 441 -34.40 12.86 15.81
CA PRO A 441 -35.74 13.11 15.29
C PRO A 441 -36.45 11.81 14.90
N SER A 442 -35.72 10.83 14.37
CA SER A 442 -36.30 9.53 14.01
C SER A 442 -36.83 8.80 15.25
N TYR A 443 -36.07 8.81 16.36
CA TYR A 443 -36.47 8.18 17.61
C TYR A 443 -37.66 8.88 18.28
N VAL A 444 -37.71 10.22 18.23
CA VAL A 444 -38.72 11.00 18.95
C VAL A 444 -40.03 11.12 18.15
N PHE A 445 -39.97 11.30 16.83
CA PHE A 445 -41.14 11.63 16.02
C PHE A 445 -41.61 10.50 15.11
N ILE A 446 -40.71 9.63 14.64
CA ILE A 446 -41.05 8.61 13.63
C ILE A 446 -41.37 7.29 14.32
N LEU A 447 -40.42 6.72 15.06
CA LEU A 447 -40.54 5.36 15.62
C LEU A 447 -41.78 5.16 16.51
N PRO A 448 -42.19 6.08 17.40
CA PRO A 448 -43.36 5.88 18.26
C PRO A 448 -44.68 5.81 17.49
N GLY A 449 -44.71 6.30 16.24
CA GLY A 449 -45.89 6.26 15.38
C GLY A 449 -45.94 5.06 14.43
N LEU A 450 -44.95 4.16 14.48
CA LEU A 450 -44.94 2.95 13.64
C LEU A 450 -45.60 1.80 14.40
N GLU A 451 -46.72 1.31 13.89
CA GLU A 451 -47.47 0.21 14.52
C GLU A 451 -47.24 -1.12 13.80
N LEU A 452 -46.93 -1.09 12.50
CA LEU A 452 -46.73 -2.29 11.69
C LEU A 452 -45.27 -2.56 11.35
N GLY A 453 -44.89 -3.84 11.32
CA GLY A 453 -43.56 -4.28 10.88
C GLY A 453 -43.22 -3.85 9.45
N ALA A 454 -44.21 -3.71 8.56
CA ALA A 454 -44.00 -3.20 7.21
C ALA A 454 -43.58 -1.72 7.19
N GLU A 455 -44.13 -0.90 8.09
CA GLU A 455 -43.78 0.51 8.22
C GLU A 455 -42.36 0.67 8.77
N LEU A 456 -41.98 -0.16 9.76
CA LEU A 456 -40.60 -0.26 10.23
C LEU A 456 -39.65 -0.69 9.11
N GLY A 457 -40.04 -1.68 8.31
CA GLY A 457 -39.28 -2.14 7.16
C GLY A 457 -39.04 -1.04 6.13
N LEU A 458 -40.07 -0.26 5.81
CA LEU A 458 -39.99 0.89 4.93
C LEU A 458 -39.08 1.98 5.50
N PHE A 459 -39.19 2.28 6.80
CA PHE A 459 -38.30 3.22 7.48
C PHE A 459 -36.83 2.80 7.36
N ILE A 460 -36.50 1.55 7.71
CA ILE A 460 -35.12 1.02 7.62
C ILE A 460 -34.62 1.07 6.17
N PHE A 461 -35.49 0.72 5.22
CA PHE A 461 -35.15 0.75 3.80
C PHE A 461 -34.80 2.17 3.34
N ILE A 462 -35.66 3.16 3.61
CA ILE A 462 -35.45 4.56 3.23
C ILE A 462 -34.20 5.11 3.93
N TYR A 463 -34.08 4.88 5.24
CA TYR A 463 -32.94 5.36 6.02
C TYR A 463 -31.63 4.81 5.43
N THR A 464 -31.56 3.50 5.17
CA THR A 464 -30.37 2.85 4.59
C THR A 464 -30.10 3.31 3.16
N PHE A 465 -31.15 3.42 2.34
CA PHE A 465 -31.02 3.87 0.95
C PHE A 465 -30.42 5.27 0.89
N ILE A 466 -30.90 6.23 1.70
CA ILE A 466 -30.34 7.58 1.79
C ILE A 466 -28.85 7.51 2.15
N GLY A 467 -28.50 6.68 3.14
CA GLY A 467 -27.12 6.55 3.61
C GLY A 467 -26.13 6.11 2.54
N PHE A 468 -26.51 5.11 1.74
CA PHE A 468 -25.65 4.53 0.68
C PHE A 468 -25.79 5.21 -0.69
N TYR A 469 -26.86 5.97 -0.90
CA TYR A 469 -27.07 6.73 -2.14
C TYR A 469 -26.45 8.12 -2.09
N LEU A 470 -26.67 8.85 -0.99
CA LEU A 470 -26.29 10.26 -0.87
C LEU A 470 -24.87 10.43 -0.32
N PHE A 471 -24.52 9.69 0.72
CA PHE A 471 -23.22 9.82 1.40
C PHE A 471 -22.17 8.89 0.79
N LYS A 472 -20.90 9.26 0.97
CA LYS A 472 -19.74 8.49 0.48
C LYS A 472 -18.73 8.30 1.60
N GLY A 473 -18.01 7.17 1.52
CA GLY A 473 -16.89 6.89 2.40
C GLY A 473 -17.31 6.76 3.87
N PRO A 474 -16.51 7.30 4.82
CA PRO A 474 -16.77 7.17 6.26
C PRO A 474 -18.12 7.75 6.71
N VAL A 475 -18.62 8.80 6.05
CA VAL A 475 -19.87 9.48 6.45
C VAL A 475 -21.07 8.53 6.43
N THR A 476 -21.14 7.61 5.46
CA THR A 476 -22.19 6.58 5.40
C THR A 476 -22.16 5.69 6.63
N ILE A 477 -20.98 5.28 7.10
CA ILE A 477 -20.84 4.41 8.28
C ILE A 477 -21.37 5.14 9.52
N PHE A 478 -20.97 6.39 9.75
CA PHE A 478 -21.41 7.15 10.92
C PHE A 478 -22.89 7.52 10.88
N TYR A 479 -23.44 7.79 9.70
CA TYR A 479 -24.88 7.93 9.51
C TYR A 479 -25.61 6.61 9.86
N MET A 480 -25.10 5.46 9.43
CA MET A 480 -25.65 4.15 9.81
C MET A 480 -25.45 3.81 11.30
N ILE A 481 -24.39 4.29 11.95
CA ILE A 481 -24.25 4.23 13.42
C ILE A 481 -25.43 4.94 14.09
N GLY A 482 -25.93 6.04 13.50
CA GLY A 482 -27.17 6.69 13.92
C GLY A 482 -28.38 5.74 13.96
N LEU A 483 -28.53 4.87 12.95
CA LEU A 483 -29.58 3.83 12.93
C LEU A 483 -29.42 2.84 14.10
N PHE A 484 -28.20 2.41 14.40
CA PHE A 484 -27.95 1.45 15.49
C PHE A 484 -28.15 2.06 16.88
N VAL A 485 -27.93 3.37 17.02
CA VAL A 485 -28.20 4.11 18.26
C VAL A 485 -29.69 4.16 18.60
N LEU A 486 -30.58 3.98 17.62
CA LEU A 486 -32.02 3.87 17.87
C LEU A 486 -32.38 2.65 18.74
N GLY A 487 -31.50 1.64 18.80
CA GLY A 487 -31.71 0.48 19.65
C GLY A 487 -32.95 -0.34 19.26
N LEU A 488 -33.17 -0.53 17.94
CA LEU A 488 -34.32 -1.27 17.42
C LEU A 488 -34.35 -2.69 18.01
N ASP A 489 -35.45 -3.01 18.67
CA ASP A 489 -35.71 -4.32 19.27
C ASP A 489 -37.19 -4.68 19.05
N ASN A 490 -37.54 -5.95 19.20
CA ASN A 490 -38.90 -6.45 18.95
C ASN A 490 -39.92 -5.81 19.90
N ASN A 491 -39.51 -5.58 21.16
CA ASN A 491 -40.28 -4.82 22.15
C ASN A 491 -39.55 -3.51 22.45
N MET A 492 -39.96 -2.42 21.79
CA MET A 492 -39.38 -1.11 22.03
C MET A 492 -40.04 -0.40 23.21
N THR A 493 -39.22 0.10 24.14
CA THR A 493 -39.65 1.06 25.16
C THR A 493 -39.03 2.42 24.86
N TYR A 494 -39.88 3.44 24.69
CA TYR A 494 -39.42 4.78 24.31
C TYR A 494 -39.07 5.60 25.54
N HIS A 495 -37.77 5.73 25.80
CA HIS A 495 -37.23 6.56 26.88
C HIS A 495 -36.10 7.42 26.34
N PHE A 496 -36.34 8.73 26.24
CA PHE A 496 -35.36 9.69 25.75
C PHE A 496 -34.04 9.65 26.55
N GLY A 497 -34.10 9.35 27.85
CA GLY A 497 -32.92 9.18 28.70
C GLY A 497 -31.97 8.06 28.25
N ILE A 498 -32.49 6.97 27.66
CA ILE A 498 -31.67 5.87 27.13
C ILE A 498 -30.87 6.38 25.92
N LEU A 499 -31.54 7.07 24.99
CA LEU A 499 -30.90 7.67 23.82
C LEU A 499 -29.80 8.66 24.22
N MET A 500 -30.10 9.56 25.16
CA MET A 500 -29.13 10.53 25.68
C MET A 500 -27.92 9.86 26.36
N THR A 501 -28.14 8.74 27.06
CA THR A 501 -27.08 7.94 27.68
C THR A 501 -26.14 7.37 26.61
N ILE A 502 -26.69 6.80 25.53
CA ILE A 502 -25.90 6.25 24.42
C ILE A 502 -25.12 7.36 23.70
N MET A 503 -25.74 8.52 23.46
CA MET A 503 -25.07 9.66 22.84
C MET A 503 -23.90 10.17 23.70
N THR A 504 -24.13 10.32 25.01
CA THR A 504 -23.11 10.76 25.98
C THR A 504 -21.95 9.77 26.05
N LEU A 505 -22.25 8.46 26.03
CA LEU A 505 -21.25 7.40 25.94
C LEU A 505 -20.32 7.59 24.74
N PHE A 506 -20.86 7.80 23.53
CA PHE A 506 -20.03 8.00 22.34
C PHE A 506 -19.19 9.28 22.40
N TYR A 507 -19.72 10.37 22.95
CA TYR A 507 -18.92 11.58 23.15
C TYR A 507 -17.78 11.37 24.15
N MET A 508 -18.03 10.66 25.27
CA MET A 508 -16.97 10.30 26.22
C MET A 508 -15.91 9.40 25.57
N VAL A 509 -16.31 8.45 24.73
CA VAL A 509 -15.38 7.62 23.93
C VAL A 509 -14.52 8.50 23.03
N VAL A 510 -15.09 9.51 22.37
CA VAL A 510 -14.32 10.46 21.54
C VAL A 510 -13.32 11.25 22.39
N PHE A 511 -13.71 11.75 23.56
CA PHE A 511 -12.77 12.42 24.48
C PHE A 511 -11.64 11.50 24.93
N MET A 512 -11.94 10.23 25.21
CA MET A 512 -10.94 9.23 25.55
C MET A 512 -9.95 8.98 24.38
N ILE A 513 -10.43 8.95 23.14
CA ILE A 513 -9.56 8.84 21.96
C ILE A 513 -8.72 10.10 21.77
N ILE A 514 -9.27 11.29 22.02
CA ILE A 514 -8.51 12.56 21.99
C ILE A 514 -7.38 12.51 23.04
N PHE A 515 -7.67 12.05 24.25
CA PHE A 515 -6.64 11.85 25.28
C PHE A 515 -5.56 10.86 24.81
N ALA A 516 -5.98 9.73 24.27
CA ALA A 516 -5.09 8.67 23.79
C ALA A 516 -4.32 9.04 22.50
N HIS A 517 -4.73 10.10 21.80
CA HIS A 517 -3.99 10.68 20.68
C HIS A 517 -2.68 11.31 21.14
N TYR A 518 -2.63 11.87 22.35
CA TYR A 518 -1.45 12.49 22.92
C TYR A 518 -0.67 11.55 23.86
N PHE A 519 -1.35 10.67 24.60
CA PHE A 519 -0.75 9.79 25.60
C PHE A 519 -1.01 8.29 25.28
N PRO A 520 -0.06 7.35 25.54
CA PRO A 520 1.31 7.53 26.02
C PRO A 520 2.30 7.96 24.92
N PHE A 521 1.93 7.80 23.65
CA PHE A 521 2.76 8.25 22.52
C PHE A 521 1.99 9.27 21.70
N SER A 522 2.62 10.40 21.38
CA SER A 522 2.02 11.40 20.51
C SER A 522 1.78 10.83 19.10
N SER A 523 0.54 10.95 18.61
CA SER A 523 0.14 10.64 17.24
C SER A 523 0.02 11.90 16.37
N ARG A 524 0.66 13.01 16.79
CA ARG A 524 0.67 14.26 16.03
C ARG A 524 1.45 14.11 14.71
N PRO A 525 0.93 14.61 13.57
CA PRO A 525 1.56 14.47 12.27
C PRO A 525 3.00 14.97 12.20
N GLU A 526 3.30 16.14 12.77
CA GLU A 526 4.62 16.77 12.74
C GLU A 526 5.67 15.95 13.50
N HIS A 527 5.31 15.41 14.67
CA HIS A 527 6.19 14.57 15.45
C HIS A 527 6.44 13.23 14.75
N LEU A 528 5.39 12.64 14.16
CA LEU A 528 5.53 11.38 13.42
C LEU A 528 6.39 11.56 12.17
N PHE A 529 6.20 12.64 11.43
CA PHE A 529 6.99 12.96 10.24
C PHE A 529 8.49 13.01 10.55
N LEU A 530 8.89 13.71 11.63
CA LEU A 530 10.29 13.77 12.08
C LEU A 530 10.85 12.39 12.44
N THR A 531 10.10 11.60 13.22
CA THR A 531 10.55 10.25 13.62
C THR A 531 10.61 9.27 12.45
N LEU A 532 9.73 9.41 11.46
CA LEU A 532 9.73 8.58 10.25
C LEU A 532 10.88 8.94 9.33
N LYS A 533 11.22 10.23 9.18
CA LYS A 533 12.40 10.69 8.45
C LYS A 533 13.68 10.05 9.00
N GLU A 534 13.91 10.22 10.30
CA GLU A 534 15.11 9.67 10.96
C GLU A 534 15.20 8.16 10.79
N ARG A 535 14.09 7.44 10.98
CA ARG A 535 14.04 5.99 10.77
C ARG A 535 14.32 5.60 9.32
N TYR A 536 13.73 6.32 8.36
CA TYR A 536 13.89 6.07 6.94
C TYR A 536 15.39 6.11 6.56
N PHE A 537 16.06 7.22 6.84
CA PHE A 537 17.47 7.39 6.48
C PHE A 537 18.43 6.50 7.28
N ARG A 538 18.15 6.23 8.58
CA ARG A 538 18.93 5.22 9.34
C ARG A 538 18.86 3.85 8.68
N HIS A 539 17.69 3.44 8.20
CA HIS A 539 17.55 2.16 7.51
C HIS A 539 18.14 2.14 6.10
N VAL A 540 18.15 3.27 5.38
CA VAL A 540 18.94 3.41 4.15
C VAL A 540 20.42 3.19 4.46
N GLY A 541 20.96 3.88 5.47
CA GLY A 541 22.36 3.77 5.87
C GLY A 541 22.74 2.37 6.37
N ASP A 542 21.94 1.78 7.26
CA ASP A 542 22.15 0.43 7.79
C ASP A 542 22.05 -0.64 6.69
N LEU A 543 21.17 -0.45 5.70
CA LEU A 543 21.03 -1.36 4.56
C LEU A 543 22.30 -1.36 3.73
N PHE A 544 22.83 -0.20 3.36
CA PHE A 544 24.09 -0.08 2.63
C PHE A 544 25.30 -0.51 3.47
N ALA A 545 25.36 -0.19 4.77
CA ALA A 545 26.43 -0.68 5.65
C ALA A 545 26.40 -2.21 5.78
N SER A 546 25.21 -2.79 5.95
CA SER A 546 25.03 -4.24 6.02
C SER A 546 25.28 -4.91 4.69
N TYR A 547 25.10 -4.21 3.57
CA TYR A 547 25.29 -4.69 2.20
C TYR A 547 26.73 -5.14 1.94
N HIS A 548 27.70 -4.38 2.46
CA HIS A 548 29.14 -4.66 2.35
C HIS A 548 29.57 -5.97 3.02
N GLN A 549 28.95 -6.32 4.15
CA GLN A 549 29.32 -7.51 4.90
C GLN A 549 28.58 -8.74 4.37
N GLN A 550 29.04 -9.32 3.27
CA GLN A 550 28.47 -10.52 2.64
C GLN A 550 28.82 -11.80 3.43
N SER A 551 28.45 -11.85 4.70
CA SER A 551 28.46 -13.11 5.46
C SER A 551 27.27 -13.95 5.03
N GLU A 552 27.49 -15.25 4.79
CA GLU A 552 26.43 -16.21 4.43
C GLU A 552 25.40 -16.44 5.53
N SER A 553 25.61 -15.89 6.74
CA SER A 553 24.73 -16.04 7.87
C SER A 553 23.29 -15.60 7.56
N SER A 554 22.35 -16.53 7.78
CA SER A 554 20.90 -16.32 7.65
C SER A 554 20.41 -15.11 8.45
N PHE A 555 21.07 -14.76 9.56
CA PHE A 555 20.71 -13.60 10.39
C PHE A 555 20.96 -12.27 9.68
N LYS A 556 22.10 -12.11 8.98
CA LYS A 556 22.38 -10.87 8.22
C LYS A 556 21.45 -10.74 7.00
N LYS A 557 21.09 -11.86 6.35
CA LYS A 557 20.08 -11.88 5.28
C LYS A 557 18.71 -11.42 5.79
N LEU A 558 18.29 -11.90 6.97
CA LEU A 558 17.04 -11.46 7.61
C LEU A 558 17.09 -9.98 7.97
N LYS A 559 18.18 -9.51 8.58
CA LYS A 559 18.37 -8.10 8.95
C LYS A 559 18.27 -7.17 7.73
N ARG A 560 18.92 -7.51 6.61
CA ARG A 560 18.81 -6.76 5.34
C ARG A 560 17.38 -6.72 4.82
N SER A 561 16.68 -7.85 4.85
CA SER A 561 15.29 -7.91 4.43
C SER A 561 14.39 -7.03 5.31
N LEU A 562 14.63 -7.01 6.64
CA LEU A 562 13.91 -6.13 7.57
C LEU A 562 14.16 -4.65 7.29
N HIS A 563 15.40 -4.24 7.02
CA HIS A 563 15.73 -2.86 6.66
C HIS A 563 15.02 -2.43 5.38
N LEU A 564 15.06 -3.27 4.33
CA LEU A 564 14.37 -3.00 3.06
C LEU A 564 12.85 -2.86 3.24
N VAL A 565 12.24 -3.75 4.03
CA VAL A 565 10.79 -3.69 4.32
C VAL A 565 10.45 -2.42 5.10
N THR A 566 11.23 -2.09 6.14
CA THR A 566 10.96 -0.94 7.01
C THR A 566 11.16 0.39 6.27
N LEU A 567 12.18 0.47 5.41
CA LEU A 567 12.43 1.60 4.51
C LEU A 567 11.21 1.89 3.62
N ASN A 568 10.70 0.86 2.93
CA ASN A 568 9.57 0.98 2.03
C ASN A 568 8.27 1.38 2.75
N VAL A 569 8.05 0.86 3.96
CA VAL A 569 6.89 1.26 4.78
C VAL A 569 7.04 2.70 5.28
N SER A 570 8.24 3.08 5.72
CA SER A 570 8.50 4.43 6.25
C SER A 570 8.32 5.50 5.18
N SER A 571 8.81 5.26 3.95
CA SER A 571 8.63 6.17 2.80
C SER A 571 7.15 6.46 2.51
N LYS A 572 6.32 5.42 2.45
CA LYS A 572 4.86 5.57 2.26
C LYS A 572 4.19 6.30 3.43
N LYS A 573 4.57 5.98 4.66
CA LYS A 573 4.04 6.67 5.86
C LYS A 573 4.46 8.14 5.86
N LEU A 574 5.67 8.47 5.43
CA LEU A 574 6.21 9.83 5.40
C LEU A 574 5.37 10.72 4.46
N MET A 575 5.01 10.23 3.27
CA MET A 575 4.09 10.90 2.35
C MET A 575 2.70 11.14 2.96
N VAL A 576 2.13 10.12 3.59
CA VAL A 576 0.79 10.20 4.20
C VAL A 576 0.76 11.21 5.35
N TRP A 577 1.73 11.14 6.28
CA TRP A 577 1.78 12.03 7.44
C TRP A 577 2.22 13.45 7.09
N GLY A 578 3.10 13.61 6.10
CA GLY A 578 3.49 14.91 5.57
C GLY A 578 2.29 15.71 5.07
N SER A 579 1.35 15.07 4.36
CA SER A 579 0.11 15.70 3.88
C SER A 579 -0.87 16.16 4.97
N LYS A 580 -0.64 15.78 6.23
CA LYS A 580 -1.52 16.09 7.37
C LYS A 580 -0.93 17.09 8.36
N ILE A 581 0.25 17.62 8.09
CA ILE A 581 0.85 18.66 8.93
C ILE A 581 -0.04 19.91 8.88
N ASN A 582 -0.26 20.54 10.03
CA ASN A 582 -1.12 21.73 10.09
C ASN A 582 -0.33 22.96 9.62
N HIS A 583 -0.48 23.31 8.35
CA HIS A 583 0.23 24.45 7.75
C HIS A 583 -0.14 25.80 8.34
N LYS A 584 -1.31 25.95 8.99
CA LYS A 584 -1.68 27.19 9.72
C LYS A 584 -0.90 27.41 11.01
N LEU A 585 -0.31 26.34 11.55
CA LEU A 585 0.56 26.39 12.72
C LEU A 585 2.03 26.46 12.29
N PHE A 586 2.36 25.92 11.12
CA PHE A 586 3.72 25.82 10.58
C PHE A 586 3.85 26.60 9.26
N ASP A 587 3.63 27.92 9.32
CA ASP A 587 3.54 28.78 8.13
C ASP A 587 4.85 28.91 7.34
N LYS A 588 6.00 28.56 7.95
CA LYS A 588 7.33 28.62 7.31
C LYS A 588 7.62 27.41 6.40
N THR A 589 6.77 26.38 6.41
CA THR A 589 6.95 25.15 5.62
C THR A 589 5.70 24.93 4.76
N PRO A 590 5.72 25.32 3.48
CA PRO A 590 4.58 25.12 2.60
C PRO A 590 4.31 23.61 2.39
N PRO A 591 3.05 23.22 2.12
CA PRO A 591 2.70 21.83 1.85
C PRO A 591 3.47 21.22 0.67
N GLU A 592 3.82 22.07 -0.30
CA GLU A 592 4.53 21.67 -1.51
C GLU A 592 5.95 21.18 -1.22
N THR A 593 6.68 21.82 -0.29
CA THR A 593 8.06 21.39 0.05
C THR A 593 8.07 20.06 0.81
N ILE A 594 7.12 19.86 1.72
CA ILE A 594 6.92 18.57 2.41
C ILE A 594 6.51 17.46 1.42
N GLY A 595 5.67 17.80 0.44
CA GLY A 595 5.28 16.90 -0.65
C GLY A 595 6.46 16.52 -1.54
N ALA A 596 7.27 17.50 -1.96
CA ALA A 596 8.46 17.31 -2.77
C ALA A 596 9.50 16.42 -2.07
N PHE A 597 9.76 16.65 -0.78
CA PHE A 597 10.65 15.81 0.03
C PHE A 597 10.14 14.38 0.19
N SER A 598 8.83 14.21 0.37
CA SER A 598 8.23 12.87 0.44
C SER A 598 8.33 12.14 -0.90
N LYS A 599 8.20 12.87 -2.02
CA LYS A 599 8.34 12.35 -3.38
C LYS A 599 9.79 11.93 -3.66
N SER A 600 10.79 12.74 -3.29
CA SER A 600 12.20 12.38 -3.43
C SER A 600 12.58 11.15 -2.61
N CYS A 601 12.06 11.00 -1.38
CA CYS A 601 12.22 9.79 -0.58
C CYS A 601 11.59 8.55 -1.24
N ASN A 602 10.45 8.69 -1.90
CA ASN A 602 9.80 7.60 -2.63
C ASN A 602 10.61 7.19 -3.88
N ALA A 603 11.11 8.16 -4.63
CA ALA A 603 12.02 7.93 -5.76
C ALA A 603 13.27 7.16 -5.29
N LEU A 604 13.94 7.62 -4.23
CA LEU A 604 15.08 6.93 -3.61
C LEU A 604 14.73 5.50 -3.22
N SER A 605 13.55 5.27 -2.62
CA SER A 605 13.08 3.92 -2.26
C SER A 605 12.94 3.02 -3.50
N ASN A 606 12.43 3.55 -4.61
CA ASN A 606 12.32 2.82 -5.87
C ASN A 606 13.72 2.45 -6.42
N HIS A 607 14.65 3.40 -6.49
CA HIS A 607 16.02 3.14 -6.95
C HIS A 607 16.73 2.10 -6.07
N VAL A 608 16.60 2.18 -4.74
CA VAL A 608 17.14 1.19 -3.79
C VAL A 608 16.55 -0.21 -4.03
N ASN A 609 15.23 -0.30 -4.28
CA ASN A 609 14.59 -1.58 -4.58
C ASN A 609 15.09 -2.18 -5.91
N ILE A 610 15.29 -1.34 -6.93
CA ILE A 610 15.81 -1.79 -8.24
C ILE A 610 17.26 -2.27 -8.08
N LEU A 611 18.11 -1.50 -7.38
CA LEU A 611 19.49 -1.87 -7.08
C LEU A 611 19.57 -3.25 -6.41
N ILE A 612 18.80 -3.45 -5.34
CA ILE A 612 18.84 -4.71 -4.57
C ILE A 612 18.29 -5.89 -5.39
N ALA A 613 17.29 -5.66 -6.25
CA ALA A 613 16.76 -6.69 -7.15
C ALA A 613 17.78 -7.07 -8.25
N ALA A 614 18.46 -6.08 -8.85
CA ALA A 614 19.50 -6.30 -9.85
C ALA A 614 20.69 -7.05 -9.23
N GLU A 615 21.11 -6.66 -8.03
CA GLU A 615 22.25 -7.26 -7.35
C GLU A 615 22.05 -8.74 -7.01
N GLN A 616 20.83 -9.16 -6.65
CA GLN A 616 20.52 -10.58 -6.44
C GLN A 616 20.76 -11.42 -7.71
N LYS A 617 20.46 -10.86 -8.89
CA LYS A 617 20.69 -11.52 -10.19
C LYS A 617 22.17 -11.51 -10.57
N LEU A 618 22.93 -10.52 -10.10
CA LEU A 618 24.32 -10.27 -10.46
C LEU A 618 25.35 -10.85 -9.46
N LEU A 619 24.91 -11.59 -8.44
CA LEU A 619 25.80 -12.20 -7.43
C LEU A 619 26.86 -13.15 -8.01
N SER A 620 26.60 -13.74 -9.18
CA SER A 620 27.51 -14.67 -9.86
C SER A 620 28.58 -13.97 -10.71
N ASN A 621 28.41 -12.69 -11.02
CA ASN A 621 29.28 -11.93 -11.91
C ASN A 621 30.68 -11.73 -11.31
N ARG A 622 31.72 -12.09 -12.06
CA ARG A 622 33.12 -12.05 -11.63
C ARG A 622 33.63 -10.63 -11.40
N LEU A 623 33.29 -9.69 -12.29
CA LEU A 623 33.70 -8.28 -12.20
C LEU A 623 33.16 -7.61 -10.93
N ILE A 624 31.89 -7.90 -10.60
CA ILE A 624 31.24 -7.32 -9.40
C ILE A 624 31.87 -7.87 -8.11
N LYS A 625 32.30 -9.15 -8.11
CA LYS A 625 33.03 -9.73 -6.97
C LYS A 625 34.40 -9.08 -6.77
N GLN A 626 35.15 -8.85 -7.85
CA GLN A 626 36.46 -8.19 -7.79
C GLN A 626 36.35 -6.72 -7.37
N LEU A 627 35.36 -5.99 -7.88
CA LEU A 627 35.10 -4.61 -7.46
C LEU A 627 34.87 -4.51 -5.95
N ARG A 628 34.04 -5.39 -5.41
CA ARG A 628 33.62 -5.37 -4.01
C ARG A 628 34.73 -5.78 -3.04
N SER A 629 35.70 -6.59 -3.48
CA SER A 629 36.86 -6.93 -2.65
C SER A 629 37.88 -5.78 -2.60
N LYS A 630 38.00 -5.01 -3.68
CA LYS A 630 38.94 -3.87 -3.77
C LYS A 630 38.37 -2.56 -3.24
N HIS A 631 37.05 -2.33 -3.35
CA HIS A 631 36.41 -1.07 -3.00
C HIS A 631 35.20 -1.26 -2.07
N THR A 632 35.23 -0.58 -0.93
CA THR A 632 34.11 -0.48 0.02
C THR A 632 33.42 0.87 -0.13
N ASP A 633 32.11 0.86 -0.40
CA ASP A 633 31.31 2.08 -0.58
C ASP A 633 30.91 2.63 0.81
N SER A 634 31.76 3.51 1.35
CA SER A 634 31.51 4.19 2.62
C SER A 634 30.64 5.43 2.48
N ILE A 635 30.40 5.91 1.25
CA ILE A 635 29.82 7.23 0.98
C ILE A 635 28.30 7.19 1.18
N LEU A 636 27.59 6.25 0.55
CA LEU A 636 26.13 6.16 0.65
C LEU A 636 25.61 5.99 2.08
N PRO A 637 26.21 5.13 2.95
CA PRO A 637 25.81 5.05 4.36
C PRO A 637 25.99 6.36 5.13
N LEU A 638 27.07 7.10 4.86
CA LEU A 638 27.38 8.35 5.54
C LEU A 638 26.45 9.48 5.11
N MET A 639 26.14 9.60 3.81
CA MET A 639 25.16 10.56 3.29
C MET A 639 23.77 10.31 3.90
N ALA A 640 23.34 9.05 3.97
CA ALA A 640 22.09 8.68 4.64
C ALA A 640 22.14 8.99 6.14
N GLY A 641 23.27 8.72 6.81
CA GLY A 641 23.49 9.07 8.21
C GLY A 641 23.37 10.58 8.48
N ALA A 642 23.92 11.42 7.61
CA ALA A 642 23.82 12.88 7.71
C ALA A 642 22.36 13.35 7.62
N LEU A 643 21.59 12.86 6.64
CA LEU A 643 20.15 13.17 6.50
C LEU A 643 19.28 12.59 7.62
N ALA A 644 19.72 11.52 8.29
CA ALA A 644 19.05 11.01 9.48
C ALA A 644 19.26 11.94 10.69
N SER A 645 20.45 12.53 10.80
CA SER A 645 20.85 13.41 11.90
C SER A 645 20.14 14.79 11.86
N HIS A 646 20.30 15.56 12.93
CA HIS A 646 19.69 16.88 13.10
C HIS A 646 20.69 18.01 12.83
N GLN A 647 21.56 17.83 11.84
CA GLN A 647 22.56 18.83 11.44
C GLN A 647 21.91 20.09 10.86
N THR A 648 22.57 21.23 11.03
CA THR A 648 22.19 22.50 10.38
C THR A 648 22.47 22.42 8.89
N THR A 649 21.80 23.27 8.09
CA THR A 649 21.98 23.31 6.64
C THR A 649 23.44 23.53 6.23
N ASP A 650 24.17 24.37 6.96
CA ASP A 650 25.58 24.67 6.67
C ASP A 650 26.52 23.48 6.93
N GLU A 651 26.32 22.75 8.04
CA GLU A 651 27.06 21.52 8.32
C GLU A 651 26.76 20.46 7.25
N LEU A 652 25.49 20.31 6.89
CA LEU A 652 25.05 19.33 5.90
C LEU A 652 25.60 19.65 4.50
N ASN A 653 25.72 20.93 4.15
CA ASN A 653 26.36 21.38 2.90
C ASN A 653 27.83 21.00 2.85
N SER A 654 28.61 21.32 3.88
CA SER A 654 30.04 20.99 3.94
C SER A 654 30.30 19.49 3.84
N VAL A 655 29.47 18.69 4.51
CA VAL A 655 29.56 17.22 4.53
C VAL A 655 29.20 16.63 3.17
N PHE A 656 28.17 17.13 2.50
CA PHE A 656 27.78 16.66 1.17
C PHE A 656 28.74 17.10 0.07
N GLU A 657 29.35 18.28 0.17
CA GLU A 657 30.42 18.70 -0.74
C GLU A 657 31.62 17.75 -0.65
N GLN A 658 32.04 17.41 0.57
CA GLN A 658 33.10 16.42 0.79
C GLN A 658 32.73 15.05 0.20
N TYR A 659 31.51 14.57 0.44
CA TYR A 659 31.05 13.29 -0.11
C TYR A 659 30.92 13.30 -1.64
N SER A 660 30.56 14.44 -2.23
CA SER A 660 30.51 14.57 -3.69
C SER A 660 31.92 14.51 -4.29
N GLN A 661 32.92 15.11 -3.64
CA GLN A 661 34.32 15.01 -4.05
C GLN A 661 34.86 13.59 -3.88
N ASP A 662 34.54 12.93 -2.77
CA ASP A 662 34.91 11.54 -2.52
C ASP A 662 34.26 10.59 -3.55
N TYR A 663 33.03 10.88 -3.97
CA TYR A 663 32.33 10.12 -4.99
C TYR A 663 32.95 10.31 -6.37
N GLN A 664 33.33 11.55 -6.74
CA GLN A 664 34.10 11.80 -7.97
C GLN A 664 35.48 11.10 -7.94
N SER A 665 36.17 11.12 -6.79
CA SER A 665 37.41 10.36 -6.63
C SER A 665 37.19 8.85 -6.79
N PHE A 666 36.06 8.33 -6.32
CA PHE A 666 35.67 6.94 -6.53
C PHE A 666 35.36 6.62 -8.00
N GLU A 667 34.65 7.49 -8.71
CA GLU A 667 34.43 7.35 -10.16
C GLU A 667 35.77 7.33 -10.93
N ASN A 668 36.72 8.21 -10.60
CA ASN A 668 38.04 8.20 -11.21
C ASN A 668 38.82 6.90 -10.93
N LYS A 669 38.71 6.34 -9.71
CA LYS A 669 39.30 5.03 -9.37
C LYS A 669 38.63 3.87 -10.10
N LEU A 670 37.34 3.98 -10.39
CA LEU A 670 36.64 3.01 -11.23
C LEU A 670 37.16 3.06 -12.67
N GLU A 671 37.41 4.26 -13.20
CA GLU A 671 37.99 4.45 -14.53
C GLU A 671 39.41 3.88 -14.62
N GLU A 672 40.23 4.08 -13.58
CA GLU A 672 41.56 3.46 -13.45
C GLU A 672 41.45 1.93 -13.39
N PHE A 673 40.54 1.39 -12.58
CA PHE A 673 40.25 -0.05 -12.53
C PHE A 673 39.80 -0.62 -13.89
N PHE A 674 39.07 0.15 -14.70
CA PHE A 674 38.69 -0.23 -16.05
C PHE A 674 39.87 -0.26 -17.02
N SER A 675 40.82 0.67 -16.87
CA SER A 675 42.01 0.73 -17.72
C SER A 675 42.98 -0.43 -17.46
N GLU A 676 42.98 -0.99 -16.25
CA GLU A 676 43.78 -2.16 -15.87
C GLU A 676 43.17 -3.51 -16.31
N LEU A 677 41.88 -3.53 -16.67
CA LEU A 677 41.15 -4.75 -17.00
C LEU A 677 41.11 -5.01 -18.51
N ASP A 678 41.53 -6.19 -18.92
CA ASP A 678 41.24 -6.67 -20.27
C ASP A 678 39.78 -7.13 -20.36
N LEU A 679 38.92 -6.27 -20.91
CA LEU A 679 37.49 -6.55 -21.11
C LEU A 679 37.25 -7.72 -22.08
N SER A 680 38.25 -8.17 -22.84
CA SER A 680 38.11 -9.31 -23.76
C SER A 680 38.01 -10.67 -23.04
N ASP A 681 38.45 -10.75 -21.78
CA ASP A 681 38.39 -11.95 -20.94
C ASP A 681 36.99 -12.22 -20.34
N TYR A 682 36.06 -11.26 -20.46
CA TYR A 682 34.75 -11.30 -19.82
C TYR A 682 33.60 -11.40 -20.83
N ALA A 683 32.55 -12.12 -20.47
CA ALA A 683 31.36 -12.21 -21.32
C ALA A 683 30.67 -10.83 -21.42
N TYR A 684 30.12 -10.50 -22.59
CA TYR A 684 29.39 -9.24 -22.80
C TYR A 684 28.24 -9.03 -21.79
N SER A 685 27.61 -10.11 -21.31
CA SER A 685 26.60 -10.06 -20.25
C SER A 685 27.17 -9.69 -18.87
N GLU A 686 28.41 -10.08 -18.57
CA GLU A 686 29.08 -9.71 -17.32
C GLU A 686 29.48 -8.23 -17.33
N ILE A 687 29.95 -7.73 -18.48
CA ILE A 687 30.27 -6.31 -18.67
C ILE A 687 28.99 -5.47 -18.57
N ALA A 688 27.93 -5.83 -19.29
CA ALA A 688 26.65 -5.14 -19.22
C ALA A 688 26.07 -5.15 -17.79
N GLY A 689 26.12 -6.28 -17.09
CA GLY A 689 25.67 -6.38 -15.71
C GLY A 689 26.46 -5.48 -14.75
N PHE A 690 27.77 -5.31 -14.98
CA PHE A 690 28.61 -4.40 -14.19
C PHE A 690 28.20 -2.94 -14.38
N TYR A 691 28.05 -2.49 -15.62
CA TYR A 691 27.65 -1.10 -15.91
C TYR A 691 26.22 -0.80 -15.45
N ILE A 692 25.29 -1.76 -15.57
CA ILE A 692 23.94 -1.63 -14.99
C ILE A 692 24.03 -1.40 -13.47
N LEU A 693 24.90 -2.14 -12.77
CA LEU A 693 25.08 -1.96 -11.33
C LEU A 693 25.63 -0.57 -10.98
N LEU A 694 26.62 -0.10 -11.75
CA LEU A 694 27.24 1.21 -11.57
C LEU A 694 26.20 2.33 -11.79
N ASN A 695 25.43 2.25 -12.87
CA ASN A 695 24.36 3.21 -13.14
C ASN A 695 23.29 3.20 -12.03
N LEU A 696 22.88 2.02 -11.55
CA LEU A 696 21.93 1.92 -10.44
C LEU A 696 22.46 2.55 -9.14
N LYS A 697 23.77 2.41 -8.85
CA LYS A 697 24.39 3.09 -7.71
C LYS A 697 24.42 4.60 -7.89
N ARG A 698 24.72 5.09 -9.10
CA ARG A 698 24.69 6.51 -9.43
C ARG A 698 23.27 7.09 -9.27
N ASN A 699 22.24 6.39 -9.74
CA ASN A 699 20.85 6.81 -9.55
C ASN A 699 20.47 6.92 -8.06
N VAL A 700 20.97 6.00 -7.23
CA VAL A 700 20.77 6.10 -5.77
C VAL A 700 21.51 7.33 -5.21
N PHE A 701 22.75 7.57 -5.63
CA PHE A 701 23.51 8.75 -5.21
C PHE A 701 22.81 10.07 -5.58
N GLU A 702 22.38 10.19 -6.84
CA GLU A 702 21.62 11.35 -7.33
C GLU A 702 20.29 11.52 -6.59
N ALA A 703 19.56 10.43 -6.33
CA ALA A 703 18.32 10.48 -5.56
C ALA A 703 18.55 10.90 -4.09
N ILE A 704 19.68 10.55 -3.46
CA ILE A 704 20.05 11.04 -2.13
C ILE A 704 20.34 12.55 -2.18
N ASN A 705 21.03 13.03 -3.22
CA ASN A 705 21.25 14.47 -3.41
C ASN A 705 19.95 15.24 -3.65
N GLN A 706 18.99 14.66 -4.38
CA GLN A 706 17.67 15.25 -4.53
C GLN A 706 16.89 15.28 -3.21
N CYS A 707 17.03 14.24 -2.37
CA CYS A 707 16.50 14.25 -1.00
C CYS A 707 17.15 15.37 -0.16
N LYS A 708 18.43 15.65 -0.36
CA LYS A 708 19.16 16.74 0.32
C LYS A 708 18.67 18.11 -0.13
N GLN A 709 18.52 18.36 -1.43
CA GLN A 709 17.98 19.61 -1.96
C GLN A 709 16.59 19.90 -1.37
N THR A 710 15.67 18.93 -1.47
CA THR A 710 14.32 19.05 -0.90
C THR A 710 14.29 19.08 0.64
N TYR A 711 15.37 18.65 1.31
CA TYR A 711 15.53 18.78 2.76
C TYR A 711 15.83 20.21 3.19
N GLU A 712 16.61 20.96 2.39
CA GLU A 712 17.01 22.34 2.68
C GLU A 712 15.81 23.31 2.59
N ASP A 713 14.82 22.98 1.75
CA ASP A 713 13.59 23.76 1.59
C ASP A 713 12.62 23.66 2.79
N ILE A 714 12.93 22.84 3.79
CA ILE A 714 12.09 22.59 4.97
C ILE A 714 12.71 23.24 6.21
N ASP A 715 11.95 24.11 6.89
CA ASP A 715 12.31 24.62 8.22
C ASP A 715 12.09 23.56 9.30
N TRP A 716 13.09 22.69 9.49
CA TRP A 716 13.12 21.64 10.50
C TRP A 716 13.13 22.18 11.94
N VAL A 717 13.54 23.43 12.16
CA VAL A 717 13.51 24.04 13.49
C VAL A 717 12.07 24.37 13.86
N ASN A 718 11.31 24.95 12.92
CA ASN A 718 9.89 25.25 13.11
C ASN A 718 9.08 23.97 13.38
N LEU A 719 9.27 22.90 12.59
CA LEU A 719 8.57 21.61 12.79
C LEU A 719 8.89 20.92 14.12
N ARG A 720 10.05 21.23 14.73
CA ARG A 720 10.45 20.69 16.05
C ARG A 720 9.85 21.44 17.23
N GLN A 721 9.27 22.63 17.03
CA GLN A 721 8.69 23.40 18.12
C GLN A 721 7.50 22.66 18.74
N LYS A 722 7.60 22.36 20.04
CA LYS A 722 6.49 21.80 20.81
C LYS A 722 5.45 22.90 21.04
N ARG A 723 4.39 22.93 20.24
CA ARG A 723 3.22 23.80 20.45
C ARG A 723 2.10 22.97 21.06
N PHE A 724 1.61 23.32 22.24
CA PHE A 724 0.64 22.51 22.96
C PHE A 724 -0.77 22.65 22.41
#